data_AF-A0A8X8ZQC7-F1
#
_entry.id   AF-A0A8X8ZQC7-F1
#
_cell.length_a   1.000
_cell.length_b   1.000
_cell.length_c   1.000
_cell.angle_alpha   90.00
_cell.angle_beta   90.00
_cell.angle_gamma   90.00
#
_symmetry.space_group_name_H-M   'P 1'
#
loop_
_entity.id
_entity.type
_entity.pdbx_description
1 polymer ?
#
loop_
_entity_poly.entity_id
_entity_poly.type
_entity_poly.pdbx_seq_one_letter_code
_entity_poly.pdbx_strand_id
1 'polypeptide(L)'
;MGTQRLTLAVIIKNPLNDAEFILTKQTLPPKFHDSEYDSYQDSDLWDLPYAQLSLVDRSLTASQPQSEVEDNSSAEFLNQFDVASAVDQALKQVGYDKTTNVKWNLFKVIEEPEFGPGPPVKTLYIAGGSEINDWKLGDQLLEVKPHNDRIGPLVVVGLLNDSLQTRNLHTPSTLRCQEYPPGVNIVPMKSRTAKPYHTTNLIVFVPGTSDDDFGGGDFLARGDALIVDPGCSSIMHKELEQIVTALPRKLFVFVTHHHHDHVDGLSVVQKSNPEATLLAHENTARRIGKGDWSLGHIPVVGSEEICIGGQRLRFISAPVNFVPNAFCVSFVFTGHTDGHVALLHVATNSLIVGDHCVGQGSALLDISAGGNMSDYFDTTYKFMELSPHVLIPMHGRVNMWPKHMLCGYLKNRRMRESSILKAIEEGAKTLFDIVKHTYREVDRSLWIHAASNARLHVDHLALHNKLPQRCNLSRTPDMLWHSMSDEELMWRASMDPRIAEPPFNRTPKIAFMFLTRGRLPLAPLWEMFFKGNEGLFSIYLHTSPEFGDEPPESSVFYKRKIPSKWGKASMIDAERRLLANALLDFTNERFILLSESCIPIFNFSTIYNYLINSNQSFLSAFDDPRRIGRGRYNKRMGPTIALHDWRKGSQWFEANRKLALAIVSDVTYYPIFRDYCVPPCYMDEHYFPTLVTKVCSNLTSNRTITWTDWSGGGSHPTMFRANDVSEEFLNMVRFQFNCTYNGEFSSVCHLFARKFHPNTLQPLLGIAPKLLGFNS
;
A
#
# COMPACT_ATOMS: atom_id res chain seq x y z
N MET A 1 36.13 0.78 6.09
CA MET A 1 36.45 0.71 4.66
C MET A 1 36.29 -0.74 4.24
N GLY A 2 35.27 -1.06 3.45
CA GLY A 2 34.99 -2.43 3.04
C GLY A 2 36.06 -2.93 2.07
N THR A 3 36.62 -4.10 2.31
CA THR A 3 37.52 -4.80 1.40
C THR A 3 36.79 -5.02 0.06
N GLN A 4 37.39 -4.55 -1.04
CA GLN A 4 36.85 -4.73 -2.39
C GLN A 4 36.76 -6.22 -2.71
N ARG A 5 35.60 -6.69 -3.20
CA ARG A 5 35.39 -8.11 -3.50
C ARG A 5 35.94 -8.43 -4.89
N LEU A 6 37.00 -9.25 -4.93
CA LEU A 6 37.71 -9.62 -6.14
C LEU A 6 37.42 -11.07 -6.52
N THR A 7 37.00 -11.27 -7.76
CA THR A 7 36.67 -12.58 -8.34
C THR A 7 37.62 -12.88 -9.49
N LEU A 8 38.15 -14.09 -9.56
CA LEU A 8 38.89 -14.61 -10.70
C LEU A 8 37.98 -15.57 -11.48
N ALA A 9 37.75 -15.31 -12.76
CA ALA A 9 37.02 -16.19 -13.68
C ALA A 9 38.01 -16.79 -14.69
N VAL A 10 37.89 -18.09 -14.94
CA VAL A 10 38.85 -18.84 -15.75
C VAL A 10 38.21 -19.30 -17.05
N ILE A 11 38.79 -18.90 -18.17
CA ILE A 11 38.38 -19.28 -19.52
C ILE A 11 39.31 -20.40 -19.99
N ILE A 12 38.78 -21.63 -20.01
CA ILE A 12 39.49 -22.82 -20.49
C ILE A 12 39.08 -23.03 -21.93
N LYS A 13 39.98 -22.75 -22.88
CA LYS A 13 39.70 -22.83 -24.32
C LYS A 13 39.99 -24.21 -24.90
N ASN A 14 39.20 -24.62 -25.90
CA ASN A 14 39.47 -25.86 -26.62
C ASN A 14 40.70 -25.67 -27.52
N PRO A 15 41.74 -26.51 -27.41
CA PRO A 15 42.93 -26.41 -28.25
C PRO A 15 42.68 -26.61 -29.75
N LEU A 16 41.56 -27.23 -30.12
CA LEU A 16 41.18 -27.50 -31.50
C LEU A 16 40.16 -26.49 -32.07
N ASN A 17 39.50 -25.72 -31.20
CA ASN A 17 38.49 -24.74 -31.60
C ASN A 17 38.44 -23.57 -30.61
N ASP A 18 39.03 -22.43 -30.98
CA ASP A 18 39.09 -21.24 -30.12
C ASP A 18 37.72 -20.64 -29.76
N ALA A 19 36.63 -21.06 -30.43
CA ALA A 19 35.27 -20.67 -30.11
C ALA A 19 34.63 -21.50 -28.97
N GLU A 20 35.25 -22.63 -28.59
CA GLU A 20 34.74 -23.52 -27.55
C GLU A 20 35.47 -23.30 -26.23
N PHE A 21 34.72 -23.27 -25.13
CA PHE A 21 35.25 -23.13 -23.78
C PHE A 21 34.43 -23.93 -22.77
N ILE A 22 35.06 -24.32 -21.65
CA ILE A 22 34.43 -25.14 -20.61
C ILE A 22 33.57 -24.27 -19.69
N LEU A 23 32.34 -24.71 -19.46
CA LEU A 23 31.45 -24.20 -18.42
C LEU A 23 31.29 -25.20 -17.29
N THR A 24 31.03 -24.69 -16.09
CA THR A 24 30.68 -25.53 -14.94
C THR A 24 29.26 -25.23 -14.46
N LYS A 25 28.58 -26.31 -14.07
CA LYS A 25 27.26 -26.26 -13.47
C LYS A 25 27.37 -25.62 -12.09
N GLN A 26 26.66 -24.52 -11.90
CA GLN A 26 26.69 -23.75 -10.68
C GLN A 26 25.95 -24.47 -9.55
N THR A 27 26.52 -24.42 -8.35
CA THR A 27 25.93 -25.04 -7.16
C THR A 27 24.58 -24.39 -6.83
N LEU A 28 23.54 -25.22 -6.73
CA LEU A 28 22.23 -24.79 -6.29
C LEU A 28 22.29 -24.21 -4.86
N PRO A 29 21.48 -23.18 -4.54
CA PRO A 29 21.37 -22.69 -3.18
C PRO A 29 20.94 -23.78 -2.18
N PRO A 30 21.29 -23.64 -0.89
CA PRO A 30 20.87 -24.59 0.14
C PRO A 30 19.36 -24.77 0.20
N LYS A 31 18.90 -26.00 0.46
CA LYS A 31 17.48 -26.30 0.63
C LYS A 31 16.90 -25.61 1.87
N PHE A 32 15.60 -25.33 1.84
CA PHE A 32 14.87 -24.73 2.95
C PHE A 32 14.50 -25.73 4.05
N HIS A 33 14.65 -27.04 3.79
CA HIS A 33 14.16 -28.12 4.65
C HIS A 33 12.64 -28.05 4.87
N ASP A 34 11.93 -27.71 3.81
CA ASP A 34 10.49 -27.55 3.76
C ASP A 34 10.00 -28.17 2.45
N SER A 35 9.19 -29.23 2.52
CA SER A 35 8.78 -30.00 1.34
C SER A 35 7.98 -29.18 0.33
N GLU A 36 7.25 -28.15 0.77
CA GLU A 36 6.51 -27.25 -0.12
C GLU A 36 7.50 -26.43 -0.95
N TYR A 37 8.44 -25.75 -0.30
CA TYR A 37 9.39 -24.86 -0.98
C TYR A 37 10.50 -25.59 -1.73
N ASP A 38 10.97 -26.73 -1.21
CA ASP A 38 12.01 -27.55 -1.85
C ASP A 38 11.49 -28.27 -3.12
N SER A 39 10.18 -28.24 -3.37
CA SER A 39 9.57 -28.70 -4.64
C SER A 39 9.80 -27.71 -5.78
N TYR A 40 9.98 -26.41 -5.49
CA TYR A 40 10.26 -25.38 -6.48
C TYR A 40 11.77 -25.30 -6.75
N GLN A 41 12.23 -26.05 -7.75
CA GLN A 41 13.64 -26.07 -8.14
C GLN A 41 13.89 -25.21 -9.37
N ASP A 42 14.90 -24.35 -9.27
CA ASP A 42 15.49 -23.64 -10.40
C ASP A 42 16.21 -24.64 -11.31
N SER A 43 16.17 -24.41 -12.62
CA SER A 43 16.91 -25.24 -13.59
C SER A 43 18.41 -25.03 -13.48
N ASP A 44 19.19 -25.88 -14.12
CA ASP A 44 20.65 -25.80 -14.08
C ASP A 44 21.15 -24.46 -14.66
N LEU A 45 22.11 -23.84 -13.97
CA LEU A 45 22.81 -22.63 -14.40
C LEU A 45 24.24 -23.00 -14.75
N TRP A 46 24.71 -22.57 -15.91
CA TRP A 46 26.07 -22.80 -16.39
C TRP A 46 26.84 -21.49 -16.44
N ASP A 47 28.03 -21.44 -15.87
CA ASP A 47 28.87 -20.24 -15.91
C ASP A 47 30.36 -20.62 -15.94
N LEU A 48 31.25 -19.64 -16.10
CA LEU A 48 32.69 -19.88 -16.04
C LEU A 48 33.10 -20.37 -14.64
N PRO A 49 34.05 -21.31 -14.54
CA PRO A 49 34.66 -21.65 -13.26
C PRO A 49 35.33 -20.41 -12.66
N TYR A 50 35.11 -20.18 -11.36
CA TYR A 50 35.55 -18.96 -10.70
C TYR A 50 35.99 -19.19 -9.25
N ALA A 51 36.81 -18.30 -8.73
CA ALA A 51 37.21 -18.29 -7.32
C ALA A 51 37.30 -16.87 -6.77
N GLN A 52 37.22 -16.71 -5.45
CA GLN A 52 37.49 -15.41 -4.81
C GLN A 52 39.00 -15.26 -4.63
N LEU A 53 39.53 -14.06 -4.93
CA LEU A 53 40.95 -13.78 -4.74
C LEU A 53 41.23 -13.41 -3.29
N SER A 54 42.14 -14.15 -2.66
CA SER A 54 42.71 -13.82 -1.36
C SER A 54 43.98 -12.99 -1.49
N LEU A 55 44.23 -12.13 -0.51
CA LEU A 55 45.50 -11.40 -0.39
C LEU A 55 46.65 -12.37 -0.12
N VAL A 56 47.82 -12.12 -0.71
CA VAL A 56 49.03 -12.91 -0.43
C VAL A 56 49.48 -12.67 1.01
N ASP A 57 49.54 -13.73 1.82
CA ASP A 57 50.10 -13.66 3.16
C ASP A 57 51.64 -13.61 3.06
N ARG A 58 52.22 -12.41 3.22
CA ARG A 58 53.67 -12.17 3.07
C ARG A 58 54.54 -12.84 4.15
N SER A 59 53.97 -13.69 5.01
CA SER A 59 54.67 -14.39 6.08
C SER A 59 55.14 -15.82 5.73
N LEU A 60 54.73 -16.40 4.59
CA LEU A 60 55.08 -17.77 4.21
C LEU A 60 55.57 -17.88 2.74
N THR A 61 56.90 -17.88 2.60
CA THR A 61 57.76 -18.49 1.54
C THR A 61 57.57 -18.18 0.04
N ALA A 62 58.62 -17.55 -0.50
CA ALA A 62 59.41 -17.90 -1.69
C ALA A 62 58.89 -18.98 -2.66
N SER A 63 58.37 -18.54 -3.80
CA SER A 63 58.60 -19.02 -5.19
C SER A 63 57.35 -18.66 -6.03
N GLN A 64 57.44 -17.58 -6.82
CA GLN A 64 56.38 -17.20 -7.76
C GLN A 64 56.74 -17.65 -9.18
N PRO A 65 55.76 -18.09 -9.99
CA PRO A 65 55.91 -18.10 -11.44
C PRO A 65 55.89 -16.65 -11.97
N GLN A 66 56.84 -16.30 -12.82
CA GLN A 66 56.85 -15.02 -13.53
C GLN A 66 55.70 -14.98 -14.55
N SER A 67 54.70 -14.13 -14.31
CA SER A 67 53.78 -13.71 -15.37
C SER A 67 54.38 -12.47 -16.06
N GLU A 68 54.87 -12.63 -17.29
CA GLU A 68 55.11 -11.49 -18.17
C GLU A 68 53.76 -10.97 -18.66
N VAL A 69 53.35 -9.82 -18.14
CA VAL A 69 52.17 -9.05 -18.59
C VAL A 69 52.71 -7.86 -19.39
N GLU A 70 52.18 -7.62 -20.59
CA GLU A 70 52.59 -6.51 -21.48
C GLU A 70 52.21 -5.11 -20.97
N ASP A 71 51.49 -5.01 -19.85
CA ASP A 71 51.07 -3.75 -19.22
C ASP A 71 51.52 -3.72 -17.73
N ASN A 72 52.52 -2.90 -17.44
CA ASN A 72 53.17 -2.79 -16.12
C ASN A 72 52.18 -2.45 -14.98
N SER A 73 51.07 -1.76 -15.27
CA SER A 73 50.10 -1.35 -14.25
C SER A 73 49.22 -2.51 -13.73
N SER A 74 48.92 -3.48 -14.59
CA SER A 74 48.07 -4.63 -14.27
C SER A 74 48.84 -5.75 -13.58
N ALA A 75 50.14 -5.89 -13.87
CA ALA A 75 51.04 -6.83 -13.19
C ALA A 75 51.26 -6.49 -11.70
N GLU A 76 51.48 -5.22 -11.36
CA GLU A 76 51.68 -4.78 -9.97
C GLU A 76 50.44 -4.96 -9.09
N PHE A 77 49.23 -4.86 -9.67
CA PHE A 77 47.98 -5.12 -8.97
C PHE A 77 47.76 -6.62 -8.70
N LEU A 78 48.06 -7.48 -9.68
CA LEU A 78 47.93 -8.93 -9.56
C LEU A 78 48.90 -9.54 -8.53
N ASN A 79 50.10 -8.97 -8.38
CA ASN A 79 51.12 -9.43 -7.42
C ASN A 79 50.69 -9.33 -5.93
N GLN A 80 49.55 -8.70 -5.64
CA GLN A 80 49.00 -8.57 -4.28
C GLN A 80 48.09 -9.75 -3.90
N PHE A 81 47.72 -10.61 -4.85
CA PHE A 81 46.74 -11.68 -4.67
C PHE A 81 47.32 -13.06 -4.98
N ASP A 82 46.81 -14.08 -4.28
CA ASP A 82 47.17 -15.48 -4.55
C ASP A 82 46.37 -16.01 -5.75
N VAL A 83 46.80 -15.61 -6.94
CA VAL A 83 46.16 -16.00 -8.21
C VAL A 83 46.27 -17.50 -8.43
N ALA A 84 47.39 -18.14 -8.05
CA ALA A 84 47.62 -19.57 -8.26
C ALA A 84 46.61 -20.43 -7.49
N SER A 85 46.38 -20.13 -6.21
CA SER A 85 45.38 -20.82 -5.40
C SER A 85 43.96 -20.60 -5.94
N ALA A 86 43.64 -19.40 -6.40
CA ALA A 86 42.34 -19.09 -7.00
C ALA A 86 42.12 -19.86 -8.33
N VAL A 87 43.15 -19.99 -9.17
CA VAL A 87 43.11 -20.83 -10.39
C VAL A 87 42.86 -22.28 -10.03
N ASP A 88 43.62 -22.84 -9.08
CA ASP A 88 43.44 -24.24 -8.64
C ASP A 88 42.03 -24.49 -8.10
N GLN A 89 41.45 -23.54 -7.35
CA GLN A 89 40.08 -23.64 -6.87
C GLN A 89 39.04 -23.62 -8.00
N ALA A 90 39.22 -22.76 -9.00
CA ALA A 90 38.34 -22.70 -10.17
C ALA A 90 38.44 -23.99 -11.00
N LEU A 91 39.64 -24.51 -11.21
CA LEU A 91 39.89 -25.75 -11.96
C LEU A 91 39.31 -27.00 -11.29
N LYS A 92 39.30 -27.06 -9.95
CA LYS A 92 38.62 -28.14 -9.22
C LYS A 92 37.12 -28.21 -9.52
N GLN A 93 36.47 -27.10 -9.87
CA GLN A 93 35.04 -27.09 -10.22
C GLN A 93 34.73 -27.79 -11.54
N VAL A 94 35.75 -28.02 -12.38
CA VAL A 94 35.64 -28.77 -13.63
C VAL A 94 36.42 -30.10 -13.56
N GLY A 95 36.86 -30.51 -12.37
CA GLY A 95 37.48 -31.82 -12.11
C GLY A 95 38.99 -31.92 -12.37
N TYR A 96 39.72 -30.80 -12.47
CA TYR A 96 41.18 -30.81 -12.57
C TYR A 96 41.85 -30.58 -11.21
N ASP A 97 42.80 -31.44 -10.84
CA ASP A 97 43.37 -31.47 -9.49
C ASP A 97 44.61 -30.60 -9.26
N LYS A 98 45.27 -30.08 -10.32
CA LYS A 98 46.39 -29.10 -10.30
C LYS A 98 46.86 -28.76 -11.72
N THR A 99 47.23 -27.49 -11.97
CA THR A 99 48.02 -27.12 -13.16
C THR A 99 49.45 -26.82 -12.78
N THR A 100 50.34 -27.81 -12.86
CA THR A 100 51.77 -27.55 -12.63
C THR A 100 52.49 -26.91 -13.82
N ASN A 101 51.87 -26.73 -15.00
CA ASN A 101 52.55 -26.15 -16.18
C ASN A 101 51.67 -25.33 -17.16
N VAL A 102 50.41 -25.00 -16.85
CA VAL A 102 49.55 -24.27 -17.82
C VAL A 102 49.83 -22.76 -17.78
N LYS A 103 50.11 -22.15 -18.94
CA LYS A 103 50.24 -20.70 -19.08
C LYS A 103 48.86 -20.02 -19.07
N TRP A 104 48.66 -19.08 -18.15
CA TRP A 104 47.45 -18.26 -18.04
C TRP A 104 47.75 -16.81 -18.41
N ASN A 105 46.94 -16.22 -19.29
CA ASN A 105 47.06 -14.83 -19.70
C ASN A 105 45.85 -14.02 -19.20
N LEU A 106 46.08 -12.78 -18.77
CA LEU A 106 44.99 -11.86 -18.45
C LEU A 106 44.20 -11.56 -19.74
N PHE A 107 42.91 -11.87 -19.72
CA PHE A 107 42.01 -11.64 -20.86
C PHE A 107 41.32 -10.27 -20.75
N LYS A 108 40.67 -9.99 -19.61
CA LYS A 108 40.11 -8.67 -19.31
C LYS A 108 39.78 -8.48 -17.84
N VAL A 109 39.54 -7.23 -17.44
CA VAL A 109 39.08 -6.87 -16.10
C VAL A 109 37.78 -6.10 -16.22
N ILE A 110 36.74 -6.58 -15.55
CA ILE A 110 35.43 -5.93 -15.52
C ILE A 110 35.09 -5.61 -14.08
N GLU A 111 34.63 -4.40 -13.83
CA GLU A 111 34.14 -4.02 -12.51
C GLU A 111 32.66 -3.65 -12.63
N GLU A 112 31.86 -4.35 -11.81
CA GLU A 112 30.41 -4.26 -11.76
C GLU A 112 29.93 -2.83 -11.44
N PRO A 113 28.73 -2.43 -11.91
CA PRO A 113 28.03 -1.25 -11.41
C PRO A 113 27.74 -1.28 -9.89
N GLU A 114 27.48 -0.11 -9.31
CA GLU A 114 27.15 0.04 -7.88
C GLU A 114 25.69 -0.29 -7.59
N PHE A 115 25.34 -1.58 -7.66
CA PHE A 115 23.99 -2.08 -7.34
C PHE A 115 23.62 -1.93 -5.85
N GLY A 116 24.63 -1.84 -4.96
CA GLY A 116 24.44 -1.78 -3.51
C GLY A 116 23.79 -3.03 -2.90
N PRO A 117 23.65 -3.09 -1.56
CA PRO A 117 24.32 -2.22 -0.60
C PRO A 117 25.80 -2.59 -0.36
N GLY A 118 26.25 -3.77 -0.84
CA GLY A 118 27.66 -4.18 -0.80
C GLY A 118 28.52 -3.48 -1.86
N PRO A 119 29.86 -3.49 -1.72
CA PRO A 119 30.76 -2.87 -2.70
C PRO A 119 30.62 -3.55 -4.07
N PRO A 120 30.96 -2.84 -5.18
CA PRO A 120 31.05 -3.44 -6.50
C PRO A 120 32.01 -4.63 -6.55
N VAL A 121 31.68 -5.64 -7.35
CA VAL A 121 32.57 -6.78 -7.59
C VAL A 121 33.49 -6.47 -8.77
N LYS A 122 34.79 -6.68 -8.58
CA LYS A 122 35.77 -6.61 -9.67
C LYS A 122 36.16 -8.03 -10.08
N THR A 123 35.97 -8.35 -11.34
CA THR A 123 36.18 -9.67 -11.92
C THR A 123 37.35 -9.64 -12.89
N LEU A 124 38.34 -10.51 -12.65
CA LEU A 124 39.50 -10.70 -13.50
C LEU A 124 39.28 -11.97 -14.32
N TYR A 125 39.28 -11.83 -15.64
CA TYR A 125 39.17 -12.93 -16.57
C TYR A 125 40.56 -13.32 -17.03
N ILE A 126 40.92 -14.58 -16.84
CA ILE A 126 42.14 -15.16 -17.40
C ILE A 126 41.77 -16.21 -18.43
N ALA A 127 42.56 -16.33 -19.48
CA ALA A 127 42.39 -17.32 -20.52
C ALA A 127 43.64 -18.20 -20.64
N GLY A 128 43.43 -19.49 -20.85
CA GLY A 128 44.50 -20.48 -20.99
C GLY A 128 43.93 -21.87 -21.21
N GLY A 129 44.75 -22.89 -20.96
CA GLY A 129 44.31 -24.28 -20.97
C GLY A 129 44.41 -25.02 -22.31
N SER A 130 45.05 -24.46 -23.34
CA SER A 130 45.31 -25.16 -24.62
C SER A 130 46.13 -26.45 -24.49
N GLU A 131 46.71 -26.72 -23.32
CA GLU A 131 47.48 -27.93 -23.02
C GLU A 131 46.66 -28.99 -22.29
N ILE A 132 45.37 -28.71 -22.01
CA ILE A 132 44.45 -29.63 -21.34
C ILE A 132 43.85 -30.57 -22.38
N ASN A 133 44.45 -31.77 -22.48
CA ASN A 133 44.13 -32.75 -23.52
C ASN A 133 42.84 -33.56 -23.27
N ASP A 134 42.34 -33.63 -22.03
CA ASP A 134 41.18 -34.44 -21.65
C ASP A 134 39.90 -33.60 -21.55
N TRP A 135 39.34 -33.22 -22.70
CA TRP A 135 38.10 -32.43 -22.79
C TRP A 135 36.83 -33.17 -22.28
N LYS A 136 36.95 -34.38 -21.72
CA LYS A 136 35.82 -35.28 -21.37
C LYS A 136 35.74 -35.61 -19.87
N LEU A 137 35.72 -34.61 -18.99
CA LEU A 137 35.47 -34.80 -17.56
C LEU A 137 34.19 -34.03 -17.13
N GLY A 138 33.21 -34.75 -16.58
CA GLY A 138 32.03 -34.19 -15.87
C GLY A 138 30.71 -34.07 -16.66
N ASP A 139 29.68 -33.52 -16.00
CA ASP A 139 28.43 -33.06 -16.64
C ASP A 139 28.78 -31.88 -17.56
N GLN A 140 28.84 -32.09 -18.87
CA GLN A 140 29.28 -31.08 -19.84
C GLN A 140 28.14 -30.60 -20.72
N LEU A 141 28.01 -29.28 -20.86
CA LEU A 141 27.17 -28.66 -21.88
C LEU A 141 28.00 -28.53 -23.17
N LEU A 142 27.76 -29.42 -24.13
CA LEU A 142 28.53 -29.49 -25.39
C LEU A 142 28.22 -28.32 -26.35
N GLU A 143 27.03 -27.73 -26.23
CA GLU A 143 26.59 -26.60 -27.05
C GLU A 143 25.72 -25.69 -26.17
N VAL A 144 26.08 -24.42 -26.06
CA VAL A 144 25.28 -23.40 -25.38
C VAL A 144 24.19 -22.95 -26.35
N LYS A 145 22.92 -23.13 -25.99
CA LYS A 145 21.79 -22.52 -26.69
C LYS A 145 21.30 -21.33 -25.86
N PRO A 146 21.69 -20.08 -26.20
CA PRO A 146 21.43 -18.90 -25.36
C PRO A 146 19.96 -18.66 -24.98
N HIS A 147 19.02 -19.20 -25.77
CA HIS A 147 17.58 -19.07 -25.55
C HIS A 147 16.96 -20.21 -24.72
N ASN A 148 17.66 -21.35 -24.57
CA ASN A 148 17.16 -22.51 -23.82
C ASN A 148 17.96 -22.76 -22.55
N ASP A 149 19.29 -22.63 -22.62
CA ASP A 149 20.19 -22.90 -21.50
C ASP A 149 20.36 -21.63 -20.65
N ARG A 150 20.35 -21.79 -19.33
CA ARG A 150 20.61 -20.67 -18.42
C ARG A 150 22.11 -20.46 -18.31
N ILE A 151 22.57 -19.34 -18.86
CA ILE A 151 23.98 -18.94 -18.85
C ILE A 151 24.19 -17.81 -17.86
N GLY A 152 25.19 -17.97 -16.99
CA GLY A 152 25.52 -17.03 -15.94
C GLY A 152 26.20 -15.75 -16.45
N PRO A 153 26.29 -14.74 -15.56
CA PRO A 153 26.82 -13.43 -15.92
C PRO A 153 28.31 -13.43 -16.27
N LEU A 154 29.13 -14.36 -15.77
CA LEU A 154 30.56 -14.35 -16.11
C LEU A 154 30.77 -14.71 -17.60
N VAL A 155 29.99 -15.63 -18.15
CA VAL A 155 30.03 -15.92 -19.59
C VAL A 155 29.46 -14.76 -20.41
N VAL A 156 28.28 -14.25 -20.04
CA VAL A 156 27.61 -13.21 -20.86
C VAL A 156 28.41 -11.92 -20.88
N VAL A 157 28.73 -11.38 -19.71
CA VAL A 157 29.49 -10.12 -19.57
C VAL A 157 30.96 -10.33 -19.96
N GLY A 158 31.49 -11.53 -19.71
CA GLY A 158 32.89 -11.88 -19.94
C GLY A 158 33.23 -12.31 -21.37
N LEU A 159 32.31 -12.81 -22.17
CA LEU A 159 32.65 -13.37 -23.49
C LEU A 159 31.66 -12.96 -24.57
N LEU A 160 30.37 -12.93 -24.28
CA LEU A 160 29.34 -12.78 -25.30
C LEU A 160 29.05 -11.34 -25.69
N ASN A 161 29.03 -10.40 -24.74
CA ASN A 161 28.68 -9.00 -25.02
C ASN A 161 29.63 -8.36 -26.05
N ASP A 162 30.92 -8.71 -26.04
CA ASP A 162 31.90 -8.20 -27.01
C ASP A 162 31.71 -8.81 -28.42
N SER A 163 31.13 -10.01 -28.51
CA SER A 163 30.97 -10.77 -29.76
C SER A 163 29.62 -10.54 -30.44
N LEU A 164 28.56 -10.16 -29.71
CA LEU A 164 27.18 -10.13 -30.21
C LEU A 164 26.85 -8.92 -31.11
N GLN A 165 27.82 -8.06 -31.45
CA GLN A 165 27.57 -6.77 -32.15
C GLN A 165 26.40 -5.99 -31.54
N THR A 166 26.17 -6.10 -30.23
CA THR A 166 25.14 -5.34 -29.54
C THR A 166 25.51 -3.85 -29.61
N ARG A 167 24.59 -3.01 -30.08
CA ARG A 167 24.76 -1.56 -29.98
C ARG A 167 24.79 -1.23 -28.49
N ASN A 168 25.99 -1.07 -27.95
CA ASN A 168 26.20 -0.65 -26.58
C ASN A 168 25.36 0.60 -26.32
N LEU A 169 24.57 0.57 -25.25
CA LEU A 169 23.96 1.79 -24.73
C LEU A 169 25.10 2.79 -24.52
N HIS A 170 25.10 3.88 -25.28
CA HIS A 170 26.10 4.93 -25.13
C HIS A 170 25.82 5.66 -23.81
N THR A 171 26.30 5.10 -22.70
CA THR A 171 26.20 5.73 -21.39
C THR A 171 27.31 6.77 -21.23
N PRO A 172 27.06 7.84 -20.45
CA PRO A 172 28.09 8.77 -20.04
C PRO A 172 29.25 8.01 -19.37
N SER A 173 30.50 8.45 -19.54
CA SER A 173 31.69 7.78 -19.00
C SER A 173 31.70 7.65 -17.47
N THR A 174 30.85 8.40 -16.77
CA THR A 174 30.65 8.36 -15.32
C THR A 174 29.69 7.27 -14.86
N LEU A 175 28.85 6.74 -15.76
CA LEU A 175 27.85 5.72 -15.46
C LEU A 175 28.25 4.36 -16.00
N ARG A 176 28.24 3.36 -15.11
CA ARG A 176 28.47 1.97 -15.47
C ARG A 176 27.14 1.27 -15.69
N CYS A 177 27.05 0.59 -16.83
CA CYS A 177 25.93 -0.26 -17.20
C CYS A 177 26.38 -1.72 -17.14
N GLN A 178 25.45 -2.62 -16.86
CA GLN A 178 25.62 -4.05 -17.07
C GLN A 178 24.52 -4.54 -17.99
N GLU A 179 24.89 -5.15 -19.12
CA GLU A 179 23.96 -5.91 -19.96
C GLU A 179 23.93 -7.36 -19.46
N TYR A 180 22.90 -7.69 -18.69
CA TYR A 180 22.61 -9.05 -18.27
C TYR A 180 21.17 -9.17 -17.74
N PRO A 181 20.34 -10.10 -18.26
CA PRO A 181 20.62 -11.03 -19.36
C PRO A 181 20.81 -10.33 -20.73
N PRO A 182 21.21 -11.06 -21.80
CA PRO A 182 21.42 -10.45 -23.11
C PRO A 182 20.20 -9.65 -23.59
N GLY A 183 20.43 -8.43 -24.09
CA GLY A 183 19.38 -7.49 -24.50
C GLY A 183 18.80 -6.62 -23.38
N VAL A 184 19.17 -6.88 -22.12
CA VAL A 184 18.67 -6.12 -20.95
C VAL A 184 19.81 -5.31 -20.33
N ASN A 185 19.82 -4.00 -20.60
CA ASN A 185 20.80 -3.08 -20.03
C ASN A 185 20.29 -2.56 -18.67
N ILE A 186 21.14 -2.66 -17.64
CA ILE A 186 20.81 -2.27 -16.27
C ILE A 186 21.78 -1.18 -15.82
N VAL A 187 21.24 -0.02 -15.45
CA VAL A 187 21.99 1.16 -15.02
C VAL A 187 21.56 1.55 -13.61
N PRO A 188 22.37 1.31 -12.56
CA PRO A 188 22.06 1.76 -11.21
C PRO A 188 22.14 3.28 -11.11
N MET A 189 20.99 3.93 -10.99
CA MET A 189 20.87 5.39 -10.89
C MET A 189 20.75 5.79 -9.43
N LYS A 190 21.58 6.73 -8.95
CA LYS A 190 21.44 7.25 -7.58
C LYS A 190 20.06 7.88 -7.40
N SER A 191 19.30 7.37 -6.42
CA SER A 191 17.88 7.70 -6.23
C SER A 191 17.56 7.99 -4.77
N ARG A 192 16.33 8.41 -4.49
CA ARG A 192 15.82 8.67 -3.13
C ARG A 192 15.23 7.42 -2.48
N THR A 193 15.85 6.26 -2.73
CA THR A 193 15.41 4.98 -2.18
C THR A 193 15.74 4.83 -0.68
N ALA A 194 15.12 3.85 -0.03
CA ALA A 194 15.35 3.54 1.37
C ALA A 194 16.67 2.78 1.58
N LYS A 195 17.31 3.03 2.74
CA LYS A 195 18.48 2.25 3.17
C LYS A 195 18.12 0.76 3.26
N PRO A 196 19.04 -0.15 2.89
CA PRO A 196 20.48 0.08 2.70
C PRO A 196 20.89 0.47 1.28
N TYR A 197 19.95 0.63 0.35
CA TYR A 197 20.25 0.98 -1.03
C TYR A 197 20.47 2.49 -1.20
N HIS A 198 21.15 2.84 -2.29
CA HIS A 198 21.38 4.23 -2.69
C HIS A 198 21.05 4.44 -4.18
N THR A 199 20.60 3.38 -4.87
CA THR A 199 20.36 3.35 -6.30
C THR A 199 19.06 2.61 -6.63
N THR A 200 18.40 3.06 -7.69
CA THR A 200 17.32 2.35 -8.39
C THR A 200 17.86 1.91 -9.75
N ASN A 201 17.61 0.66 -10.15
CA ASN A 201 18.05 0.11 -11.42
C ASN A 201 17.16 0.64 -12.55
N LEU A 202 17.67 1.57 -13.35
CA LEU A 202 17.07 1.93 -14.63
C LEU A 202 17.30 0.79 -15.61
N ILE A 203 16.24 0.18 -16.14
CA ILE A 203 16.34 -0.84 -17.19
C ILE A 203 16.17 -0.17 -18.55
N VAL A 204 17.02 -0.53 -19.51
CA VAL A 204 16.98 0.00 -20.87
C VAL A 204 16.96 -1.15 -21.87
N PHE A 205 15.94 -1.15 -22.72
CA PHE A 205 15.85 -2.00 -23.90
C PHE A 205 16.11 -1.14 -25.14
N VAL A 206 17.11 -1.55 -25.91
CA VAL A 206 17.48 -0.94 -27.20
C VAL A 206 17.14 -1.90 -28.35
N PRO A 207 17.01 -1.41 -29.60
CA PRO A 207 16.77 -2.28 -30.75
C PRO A 207 17.80 -3.42 -30.84
N GLY A 208 17.31 -4.65 -30.94
CA GLY A 208 18.13 -5.83 -31.17
C GLY A 208 18.67 -5.89 -32.61
N THR A 209 19.65 -6.78 -32.84
CA THR A 209 20.19 -7.08 -34.18
C THR A 209 19.35 -8.09 -34.96
N SER A 210 18.40 -8.76 -34.31
CA SER A 210 17.52 -9.74 -34.96
C SER A 210 16.38 -9.05 -35.70
N ASP A 211 16.43 -9.13 -37.04
CA ASP A 211 15.30 -8.94 -37.97
C ASP A 211 14.24 -10.07 -37.80
N ASP A 212 13.99 -10.52 -36.57
CA ASP A 212 12.83 -11.35 -36.28
C ASP A 212 11.63 -10.42 -36.38
N ASP A 213 11.14 -10.25 -37.60
CA ASP A 213 9.85 -9.65 -37.88
C ASP A 213 8.81 -10.56 -37.24
N PHE A 214 8.47 -10.26 -35.98
CA PHE A 214 7.31 -10.83 -35.28
C PHE A 214 6.06 -10.31 -35.99
N GLY A 215 5.85 -10.79 -37.22
CA GLY A 215 4.73 -10.50 -38.07
C GLY A 215 3.44 -10.91 -37.38
N GLY A 216 2.49 -9.99 -37.29
CA GLY A 216 1.09 -10.29 -36.94
C GLY A 216 0.76 -10.65 -35.50
N GLY A 217 1.67 -10.49 -34.51
CA GLY A 217 1.31 -10.61 -33.09
C GLY A 217 0.39 -9.48 -32.63
N ASP A 218 -0.64 -9.80 -31.82
CA ASP A 218 -1.53 -8.83 -31.17
C ASP A 218 -0.79 -8.15 -30.00
N PHE A 219 0.04 -7.16 -30.35
CA PHE A 219 0.77 -6.35 -29.37
C PHE A 219 -0.04 -5.10 -29.04
N LEU A 220 -0.12 -4.76 -27.76
CA LEU A 220 -0.72 -3.52 -27.26
C LEU A 220 -0.06 -2.29 -27.90
N ALA A 221 1.26 -2.32 -28.05
CA ALA A 221 2.03 -1.25 -28.65
C ALA A 221 3.35 -1.75 -29.24
N ARG A 222 3.88 -1.01 -30.23
CA ARG A 222 5.19 -1.25 -30.86
C ARG A 222 6.05 0.00 -30.77
N GLY A 223 7.24 -0.10 -30.19
CA GLY A 223 8.21 1.00 -30.04
C GLY A 223 9.63 0.60 -30.41
N ASP A 224 10.53 1.58 -30.45
CA ASP A 224 11.92 1.34 -30.85
C ASP A 224 12.82 1.11 -29.62
N ALA A 225 12.50 1.74 -28.50
CA ALA A 225 13.20 1.56 -27.23
C ALA A 225 12.23 1.64 -26.04
N LEU A 226 12.66 1.10 -24.91
CA LEU A 226 11.94 1.16 -23.64
C LEU A 226 12.92 1.47 -22.52
N ILE A 227 12.52 2.39 -21.64
CA ILE A 227 13.13 2.52 -20.32
C ILE A 227 12.14 2.11 -19.23
N VAL A 228 12.63 1.50 -18.16
CA VAL A 228 11.82 1.10 -16.99
C VAL A 228 12.32 1.81 -15.75
N ASP A 229 11.40 2.42 -15.00
CA ASP A 229 11.63 3.11 -13.73
C ASP A 229 12.75 4.17 -13.79
N PRO A 230 12.53 5.31 -14.48
CA PRO A 230 13.53 6.37 -14.62
C PRO A 230 13.75 7.19 -13.35
N GLY A 231 13.38 6.69 -12.17
CA GLY A 231 13.52 7.40 -10.91
C GLY A 231 14.99 7.59 -10.52
N CYS A 232 15.37 8.85 -10.35
CA CYS A 232 16.72 9.22 -9.94
C CYS A 232 16.70 10.55 -9.18
N SER A 233 17.75 10.78 -8.38
CA SER A 233 17.95 12.05 -7.70
C SER A 233 18.29 13.17 -8.68
N SER A 234 18.05 14.43 -8.28
CA SER A 234 18.32 15.61 -9.11
C SER A 234 19.78 15.72 -9.61
N ILE A 235 20.72 15.11 -8.89
CA ILE A 235 22.14 15.07 -9.26
C ILE A 235 22.36 14.25 -10.54
N MET A 236 21.53 13.24 -10.78
CA MET A 236 21.63 12.32 -11.92
C MET A 236 20.79 12.75 -13.14
N HIS A 237 20.09 13.89 -13.08
CA HIS A 237 19.19 14.33 -14.15
C HIS A 237 19.93 14.56 -15.48
N LYS A 238 21.17 15.06 -15.43
CA LYS A 238 21.97 15.31 -16.63
C LYS A 238 22.35 14.00 -17.32
N GLU A 239 22.72 13.00 -16.55
CA GLU A 239 23.05 11.67 -17.04
C GLU A 239 21.81 10.97 -17.60
N LEU A 240 20.65 11.08 -16.93
CA LEU A 240 19.38 10.56 -17.46
C LEU A 240 19.01 11.24 -18.79
N GLU A 241 19.14 12.56 -18.89
CA GLU A 241 18.92 13.31 -20.13
C GLU A 241 19.84 12.82 -21.26
N GLN A 242 21.12 12.54 -20.96
CA GLN A 242 22.06 11.99 -21.93
C GLN A 242 21.65 10.60 -22.42
N ILE A 243 21.20 9.73 -21.51
CA ILE A 243 20.69 8.39 -21.88
C ILE A 243 19.45 8.54 -22.77
N VAL A 244 18.46 9.33 -22.36
CA VAL A 244 17.20 9.52 -23.12
C VAL A 244 17.47 10.11 -24.51
N THR A 245 18.39 11.07 -24.63
CA THR A 245 18.74 11.71 -25.90
C THR A 245 19.49 10.77 -26.85
N ALA A 246 20.19 9.77 -26.32
CA ALA A 246 20.87 8.75 -27.11
C ALA A 246 19.93 7.64 -27.63
N LEU A 247 18.70 7.56 -27.09
CA LEU A 247 17.70 6.57 -27.50
C LEU A 247 16.86 7.07 -28.70
N PRO A 248 16.27 6.14 -29.48
CA PRO A 248 15.31 6.49 -30.53
C PRO A 248 14.14 7.35 -30.03
N ARG A 249 13.58 8.18 -30.92
CA ARG A 249 12.46 9.09 -30.58
C ARG A 249 11.20 8.34 -30.13
N LYS A 250 10.89 7.19 -30.75
CA LYS A 250 9.74 6.35 -30.41
C LYS A 250 10.02 5.53 -29.14
N LEU A 251 10.17 6.25 -28.02
CA LEU A 251 10.51 5.73 -26.71
C LEU A 251 9.26 5.43 -25.90
N PHE A 252 9.17 4.21 -25.37
CA PHE A 252 8.26 3.91 -24.27
C PHE A 252 8.96 4.11 -22.92
N VAL A 253 8.19 4.54 -21.94
CA VAL A 253 8.61 4.65 -20.55
C VAL A 253 7.66 3.80 -19.75
N PHE A 254 8.13 2.72 -19.16
CA PHE A 254 7.32 1.90 -18.26
C PHE A 254 7.68 2.22 -16.81
N VAL A 255 6.67 2.37 -15.97
CA VAL A 255 6.86 2.49 -14.52
C VAL A 255 6.19 1.32 -13.82
N THR A 256 6.96 0.60 -13.01
CA THR A 256 6.46 -0.56 -12.26
C THR A 256 5.44 -0.11 -11.23
N HIS A 257 5.67 1.00 -10.54
CA HIS A 257 4.75 1.62 -9.59
C HIS A 257 5.10 3.11 -9.36
N HIS A 258 4.36 3.78 -8.47
CA HIS A 258 4.35 5.25 -8.33
C HIS A 258 5.31 5.81 -7.28
N HIS A 259 6.11 4.99 -6.59
CA HIS A 259 7.02 5.52 -5.57
C HIS A 259 8.09 6.41 -6.20
N HIS A 260 8.51 7.42 -5.43
CA HIS A 260 9.36 8.52 -5.91
C HIS A 260 10.63 8.04 -6.60
N ASP A 261 11.31 7.07 -6.02
CA ASP A 261 12.54 6.50 -6.55
C ASP A 261 12.39 5.70 -7.84
N HIS A 262 11.16 5.54 -8.37
CA HIS A 262 10.85 4.98 -9.68
C HIS A 262 10.36 6.03 -10.69
N VAL A 263 9.77 7.13 -10.22
CA VAL A 263 9.07 8.12 -11.08
C VAL A 263 9.73 9.50 -11.13
N ASP A 264 10.63 9.84 -10.21
CA ASP A 264 11.19 11.20 -10.07
C ASP A 264 11.87 11.74 -11.35
N GLY A 265 12.40 10.87 -12.22
CA GLY A 265 13.03 11.28 -13.48
C GLY A 265 12.07 11.43 -14.66
N LEU A 266 10.77 11.16 -14.52
CA LEU A 266 9.79 11.25 -15.60
C LEU A 266 9.77 12.64 -16.26
N SER A 267 9.89 13.71 -15.47
CA SER A 267 9.91 15.08 -15.96
C SER A 267 11.10 15.37 -16.88
N VAL A 268 12.26 14.76 -16.57
CA VAL A 268 13.46 14.84 -17.40
C VAL A 268 13.24 14.10 -18.71
N VAL A 269 12.70 12.88 -18.64
CA VAL A 269 12.40 12.07 -19.83
C VAL A 269 11.45 12.82 -20.77
N GLN A 270 10.36 13.37 -20.23
CA GLN A 270 9.37 14.11 -21.02
C GLN A 270 9.97 15.37 -21.67
N LYS A 271 10.85 16.08 -20.95
CA LYS A 271 11.51 17.27 -21.47
C LYS A 271 12.50 16.93 -22.58
N SER A 272 13.28 15.87 -22.42
CA SER A 272 14.31 15.46 -23.37
C SER A 272 13.75 14.71 -24.58
N ASN A 273 12.63 14.00 -24.41
CA ASN A 273 11.89 13.35 -25.49
C ASN A 273 10.37 13.58 -25.33
N PRO A 274 9.83 14.67 -25.91
CA PRO A 274 8.39 14.98 -25.83
C PRO A 274 7.46 14.00 -26.55
N GLU A 275 7.99 13.11 -27.39
CA GLU A 275 7.22 12.07 -28.10
C GLU A 275 7.16 10.75 -27.29
N ALA A 276 7.84 10.68 -26.14
CA ALA A 276 7.84 9.49 -25.31
C ALA A 276 6.44 9.18 -24.77
N THR A 277 6.11 7.88 -24.70
CA THR A 277 4.81 7.40 -24.24
C THR A 277 4.94 6.64 -22.93
N LEU A 278 4.17 7.04 -21.91
CA LEU A 278 4.13 6.38 -20.61
C LEU A 278 3.24 5.14 -20.65
N LEU A 279 3.78 4.02 -20.17
CA LEU A 279 3.08 2.78 -19.88
C LEU A 279 3.03 2.65 -18.35
N ALA A 280 1.83 2.53 -17.79
CA ALA A 280 1.66 2.42 -16.34
C ALA A 280 0.33 1.77 -16.02
N HIS A 281 0.25 1.08 -14.88
CA HIS A 281 -1.06 0.70 -14.35
C HIS A 281 -1.88 1.96 -14.02
N GLU A 282 -3.20 1.89 -14.18
CA GLU A 282 -4.12 3.02 -13.98
C GLU A 282 -4.00 3.64 -12.56
N ASN A 283 -3.87 2.79 -11.54
CA ASN A 283 -3.68 3.25 -10.16
C ASN A 283 -2.30 3.90 -9.94
N THR A 284 -1.28 3.47 -10.69
CA THR A 284 0.05 4.08 -10.66
C THR A 284 0.03 5.43 -11.36
N ALA A 285 -0.53 5.51 -12.57
CA ALA A 285 -0.66 6.74 -13.34
C ALA A 285 -1.41 7.85 -12.56
N ARG A 286 -2.48 7.50 -11.84
CA ARG A 286 -3.25 8.45 -11.01
C ARG A 286 -2.46 9.06 -9.84
N ARG A 287 -1.41 8.40 -9.38
CA ARG A 287 -0.57 8.84 -8.26
C ARG A 287 0.69 9.58 -8.72
N ILE A 288 1.02 9.52 -10.00
CA ILE A 288 2.10 10.32 -10.60
C ILE A 288 1.62 11.77 -10.68
N GLY A 289 2.44 12.70 -10.21
CA GLY A 289 2.10 14.11 -10.22
C GLY A 289 2.01 14.66 -11.65
N LYS A 290 1.06 15.56 -11.92
CA LYS A 290 0.97 16.25 -13.23
C LYS A 290 2.23 17.07 -13.58
N GLY A 291 3.05 17.39 -12.57
CA GLY A 291 4.35 18.02 -12.75
C GLY A 291 5.46 17.05 -13.17
N ASP A 292 5.27 15.75 -12.94
CA ASP A 292 6.23 14.69 -13.27
C ASP A 292 5.95 14.13 -14.67
N TRP A 293 4.67 13.99 -15.03
CA TRP A 293 4.24 13.63 -16.37
C TRP A 293 2.93 14.35 -16.74
N SER A 294 2.92 15.05 -17.88
CA SER A 294 1.74 15.81 -18.32
C SER A 294 1.08 15.30 -19.60
N LEU A 295 1.67 14.31 -20.28
CA LEU A 295 1.06 13.63 -21.42
C LEU A 295 0.11 12.51 -20.96
N GLY A 296 -0.68 11.96 -21.88
CA GLY A 296 -1.46 10.75 -21.62
C GLY A 296 -0.56 9.53 -21.32
N HIS A 297 -1.17 8.47 -20.82
CA HIS A 297 -0.54 7.15 -20.62
C HIS A 297 -1.35 6.07 -21.33
N ILE A 298 -0.70 4.95 -21.64
CA ILE A 298 -1.37 3.71 -22.03
C ILE A 298 -1.49 2.85 -20.77
N PRO A 299 -2.72 2.54 -20.31
CA PRO A 299 -2.92 1.70 -19.15
C PRO A 299 -2.48 0.26 -19.45
N VAL A 300 -1.77 -0.37 -18.51
CA VAL A 300 -1.42 -1.80 -18.57
C VAL A 300 -2.08 -2.53 -17.40
N VAL A 301 -2.73 -3.67 -17.67
CA VAL A 301 -3.40 -4.47 -16.63
C VAL A 301 -2.63 -5.73 -16.24
N GLY A 302 -1.61 -6.12 -17.02
CA GLY A 302 -0.62 -7.16 -16.71
C GLY A 302 -0.91 -8.54 -17.31
N SER A 303 -1.46 -8.54 -18.52
CA SER A 303 -1.54 -9.70 -19.42
C SER A 303 -1.10 -9.38 -20.86
N GLU A 304 -0.94 -8.09 -21.17
CA GLU A 304 -0.65 -7.57 -22.49
C GLU A 304 0.83 -7.74 -22.86
N GLU A 305 1.08 -7.82 -24.16
CA GLU A 305 2.42 -7.85 -24.72
C GLU A 305 2.72 -6.57 -25.51
N ILE A 306 3.97 -6.12 -25.47
CA ILE A 306 4.50 -5.04 -26.31
C ILE A 306 5.71 -5.55 -27.08
N CYS A 307 5.98 -4.92 -28.22
CA CYS A 307 7.18 -5.17 -29.02
C CYS A 307 8.08 -3.93 -29.00
N ILE A 308 9.31 -4.09 -28.51
CA ILE A 308 10.29 -3.00 -28.38
C ILE A 308 11.53 -3.38 -29.16
N GLY A 309 11.79 -2.70 -30.27
CA GLY A 309 13.02 -2.89 -31.05
C GLY A 309 13.24 -4.35 -31.48
N GLY A 310 12.15 -5.03 -31.86
CA GLY A 310 12.14 -6.45 -32.20
C GLY A 310 12.01 -7.40 -31.00
N GLN A 311 12.03 -6.92 -29.76
CA GLN A 311 11.96 -7.77 -28.56
C GLN A 311 10.53 -7.86 -28.01
N ARG A 312 10.11 -9.07 -27.62
CA ARG A 312 8.79 -9.32 -27.00
C ARG A 312 8.86 -9.17 -25.49
N LEU A 313 8.05 -8.28 -24.95
CA LEU A 313 7.91 -8.03 -23.52
C LEU A 313 6.46 -8.24 -23.11
N ARG A 314 6.24 -8.88 -21.97
CA ARG A 314 4.90 -9.20 -21.45
C ARG A 314 4.73 -8.64 -20.05
N PHE A 315 3.67 -7.88 -19.83
CA PHE A 315 3.33 -7.41 -18.50
C PHE A 315 2.76 -8.56 -17.66
N ILE A 316 3.15 -8.63 -16.39
CA ILE A 316 2.73 -9.66 -15.46
C ILE A 316 2.18 -9.02 -14.19
N SER A 317 0.94 -9.36 -13.88
CA SER A 317 0.23 -9.04 -12.64
C SER A 317 -0.63 -10.23 -12.21
N ALA A 318 -0.99 -10.39 -10.93
CA ALA A 318 -1.79 -11.55 -10.49
C ALA A 318 -3.27 -11.42 -10.89
N PRO A 319 -3.86 -12.38 -11.64
CA PRO A 319 -5.30 -12.39 -11.90
C PRO A 319 -6.07 -12.98 -10.71
N VAL A 320 -7.29 -12.50 -10.45
CA VAL A 320 -8.25 -13.19 -9.57
C VAL A 320 -8.92 -14.33 -10.34
N ASN A 321 -9.10 -15.47 -9.68
CA ASN A 321 -9.93 -16.57 -10.15
C ASN A 321 -11.32 -16.09 -10.58
N PHE A 322 -11.71 -16.51 -11.78
CA PHE A 322 -13.01 -16.26 -12.38
C PHE A 322 -14.12 -16.88 -11.52
N VAL A 323 -15.03 -16.06 -10.97
CA VAL A 323 -16.32 -16.53 -10.45
C VAL A 323 -17.36 -16.24 -11.53
N PRO A 324 -17.83 -17.24 -12.28
CA PRO A 324 -18.82 -17.01 -13.33
C PRO A 324 -20.17 -16.75 -12.67
N ASN A 325 -20.56 -15.47 -12.57
CA ASN A 325 -21.94 -14.94 -12.56
C ASN A 325 -22.08 -13.49 -12.04
N ALA A 326 -21.04 -12.65 -12.10
CA ALA A 326 -21.18 -11.22 -11.87
C ALA A 326 -20.65 -10.46 -13.09
N PHE A 327 -21.55 -9.72 -13.75
CA PHE A 327 -21.24 -8.88 -14.89
C PHE A 327 -20.52 -7.61 -14.39
N CYS A 328 -19.21 -7.70 -14.16
CA CYS A 328 -18.31 -6.54 -14.02
C CYS A 328 -16.86 -6.96 -14.31
N VAL A 329 -16.17 -6.12 -15.09
CA VAL A 329 -14.87 -6.36 -15.72
C VAL A 329 -13.72 -6.29 -14.70
N SER A 330 -12.72 -7.16 -14.91
CA SER A 330 -11.51 -7.49 -14.15
C SER A 330 -10.89 -6.42 -13.22
N PHE A 331 -10.66 -6.78 -11.95
CA PHE A 331 -9.62 -6.18 -11.12
C PHE A 331 -8.46 -7.14 -10.98
N VAL A 332 -7.26 -6.66 -11.30
CA VAL A 332 -5.99 -7.34 -11.07
C VAL A 332 -5.30 -6.56 -9.96
N PHE A 333 -4.85 -7.24 -8.90
CA PHE A 333 -4.17 -6.59 -7.77
C PHE A 333 -2.78 -7.21 -7.55
N THR A 334 -1.84 -6.40 -7.08
CA THR A 334 -0.42 -6.78 -6.97
C THR A 334 0.15 -6.36 -5.61
N GLY A 335 0.99 -7.23 -5.02
CA GLY A 335 1.29 -7.21 -3.58
C GLY A 335 1.94 -5.95 -3.00
N HIS A 336 2.89 -5.33 -3.71
CA HIS A 336 3.65 -4.19 -3.19
C HIS A 336 2.81 -2.89 -3.12
N THR A 337 2.07 -2.59 -4.18
CA THR A 337 1.05 -1.52 -4.28
C THR A 337 -0.08 -1.98 -5.20
N ASP A 338 -1.26 -1.39 -5.10
CA ASP A 338 -2.43 -1.69 -5.94
C ASP A 338 -2.28 -1.34 -7.45
N GLY A 339 -1.10 -0.90 -7.87
CA GLY A 339 -0.77 -0.66 -9.27
C GLY A 339 0.65 -1.11 -9.65
N HIS A 340 1.24 -2.00 -8.86
CA HIS A 340 2.54 -2.60 -9.18
C HIS A 340 2.41 -3.55 -10.37
N VAL A 341 3.34 -3.48 -11.33
CA VAL A 341 3.34 -4.40 -12.49
C VAL A 341 4.77 -4.86 -12.75
N ALA A 342 4.94 -6.16 -12.96
CA ALA A 342 6.21 -6.75 -13.38
C ALA A 342 6.26 -6.88 -14.92
N LEU A 343 7.47 -6.96 -15.46
CA LEU A 343 7.71 -7.07 -16.90
C LEU A 343 8.57 -8.30 -17.19
N LEU A 344 8.08 -9.20 -18.03
CA LEU A 344 8.79 -10.39 -18.47
C LEU A 344 9.41 -10.16 -19.85
N HIS A 345 10.73 -10.31 -19.93
CA HIS A 345 11.43 -10.43 -21.19
C HIS A 345 11.34 -11.86 -21.70
N VAL A 346 10.58 -12.07 -22.78
CA VAL A 346 10.19 -13.40 -23.26
C VAL A 346 11.39 -14.19 -23.79
N ALA A 347 12.31 -13.53 -24.51
CA ALA A 347 13.43 -14.20 -25.16
C ALA A 347 14.44 -14.83 -24.18
N THR A 348 14.66 -14.19 -23.04
CA THR A 348 15.58 -14.69 -21.98
C THR A 348 14.82 -15.23 -20.76
N ASN A 349 13.49 -15.29 -20.83
CA ASN A 349 12.60 -15.64 -19.71
C ASN A 349 12.98 -14.91 -18.40
N SER A 350 13.27 -13.62 -18.49
CA SER A 350 13.81 -12.82 -17.38
C SER A 350 12.76 -11.86 -16.86
N LEU A 351 12.53 -11.85 -15.54
CA LEU A 351 11.45 -11.11 -14.92
C LEU A 351 11.97 -9.89 -14.18
N ILE A 352 11.59 -8.71 -14.65
CA ILE A 352 11.78 -7.43 -13.99
C ILE A 352 10.65 -7.27 -12.97
N VAL A 353 10.98 -7.35 -11.67
CA VAL A 353 9.99 -7.52 -10.59
C VAL A 353 9.61 -6.23 -9.86
N GLY A 354 10.18 -5.09 -10.22
CA GLY A 354 9.98 -3.85 -9.45
C GLY A 354 10.40 -4.04 -7.99
N ASP A 355 9.55 -3.55 -7.09
CA ASP A 355 9.73 -3.65 -5.62
C ASP A 355 9.04 -4.85 -4.97
N HIS A 356 8.56 -5.82 -5.76
CA HIS A 356 8.01 -7.06 -5.21
C HIS A 356 9.08 -7.88 -4.47
N CYS A 357 10.32 -7.84 -4.98
CA CYS A 357 11.52 -8.37 -4.35
C CYS A 357 12.68 -7.39 -4.54
N VAL A 358 13.57 -7.34 -3.55
CA VAL A 358 14.85 -6.60 -3.61
C VAL A 358 16.02 -7.58 -3.43
N GLY A 359 17.21 -7.20 -3.93
CA GLY A 359 18.38 -8.08 -4.01
C GLY A 359 18.92 -8.58 -2.65
N GLN A 360 18.67 -7.82 -1.59
CA GLN A 360 19.04 -8.10 -0.20
C GLN A 360 17.98 -7.54 0.76
N GLY A 361 17.63 -8.33 1.78
CA GLY A 361 16.63 -7.95 2.77
C GLY A 361 15.22 -8.36 2.36
N SER A 362 14.23 -7.58 2.80
CA SER A 362 12.81 -7.81 2.49
C SER A 362 12.22 -6.56 1.87
N ALA A 363 11.37 -6.74 0.86
CA ALA A 363 10.56 -5.69 0.28
C ALA A 363 9.56 -5.14 1.31
N LEU A 364 9.27 -3.85 1.25
CA LEU A 364 8.15 -3.25 1.96
C LEU A 364 6.87 -3.45 1.15
N LEU A 365 5.70 -3.45 1.79
CA LEU A 365 4.40 -3.40 1.10
C LEU A 365 3.71 -2.12 1.59
N ASP A 366 3.28 -1.27 0.65
CA ASP A 366 2.73 0.03 0.98
C ASP A 366 1.22 -0.04 1.21
N ILE A 367 0.84 -0.17 2.47
CA ILE A 367 -0.56 -0.18 2.92
C ILE A 367 -1.32 1.06 2.45
N SER A 368 -0.65 2.22 2.44
CA SER A 368 -1.29 3.49 2.08
C SER A 368 -1.62 3.57 0.58
N ALA A 369 -0.95 2.76 -0.23
CA ALA A 369 -1.21 2.59 -1.66
C ALA A 369 -1.78 1.21 -2.02
N GLY A 370 -2.48 0.56 -1.09
CA GLY A 370 -3.25 -0.67 -1.34
C GLY A 370 -2.43 -1.97 -1.38
N GLY A 371 -1.14 -1.93 -1.03
CA GLY A 371 -0.34 -3.13 -0.84
C GLY A 371 -0.92 -4.03 0.25
N ASN A 372 -0.97 -5.33 0.01
CA ASN A 372 -1.48 -6.31 0.96
C ASN A 372 -0.83 -7.69 0.79
N MET A 373 -0.93 -8.51 1.84
CA MET A 373 -0.22 -9.78 1.90
C MET A 373 -0.86 -10.86 1.03
N SER A 374 -2.18 -10.87 0.85
CA SER A 374 -2.87 -11.86 0.00
C SER A 374 -2.35 -11.75 -1.43
N ASP A 375 -2.43 -10.55 -2.01
CA ASP A 375 -1.96 -10.29 -3.37
C ASP A 375 -0.45 -10.52 -3.50
N TYR A 376 0.30 -10.26 -2.44
CA TYR A 376 1.73 -10.56 -2.41
C TYR A 376 2.01 -12.06 -2.52
N PHE A 377 1.30 -12.88 -1.74
CA PHE A 377 1.41 -14.34 -1.83
C PHE A 377 1.04 -14.83 -3.23
N ASP A 378 -0.13 -14.43 -3.75
CA ASP A 378 -0.63 -14.88 -5.05
C ASP A 378 0.30 -14.46 -6.20
N THR A 379 0.77 -13.21 -6.19
CA THR A 379 1.75 -12.71 -7.17
C THR A 379 3.06 -13.51 -7.09
N THR A 380 3.51 -13.86 -5.88
CA THR A 380 4.74 -14.63 -5.69
C THR A 380 4.60 -16.06 -6.23
N TYR A 381 3.48 -16.75 -5.99
CA TYR A 381 3.22 -18.06 -6.60
C TYR A 381 3.17 -17.98 -8.12
N LYS A 382 2.51 -16.95 -8.68
CA LYS A 382 2.51 -16.72 -10.13
C LYS A 382 3.92 -16.56 -10.69
N PHE A 383 4.79 -15.80 -10.01
CA PHE A 383 6.19 -15.67 -10.43
C PHE A 383 6.95 -17.00 -10.37
N MET A 384 6.66 -17.86 -9.41
CA MET A 384 7.25 -19.21 -9.35
C MET A 384 6.74 -20.11 -10.48
N GLU A 385 5.44 -20.05 -10.80
CA GLU A 385 4.83 -20.79 -11.91
C GLU A 385 5.39 -20.37 -13.27
N LEU A 386 5.64 -19.07 -13.47
CA LEU A 386 6.32 -18.55 -14.66
C LEU A 386 7.74 -19.13 -14.85
N SER A 387 8.34 -19.67 -13.78
CA SER A 387 9.68 -20.26 -13.78
C SER A 387 10.72 -19.37 -14.49
N PRO A 388 10.84 -18.08 -14.13
CA PRO A 388 11.79 -17.18 -14.77
C PRO A 388 13.22 -17.69 -14.58
N HIS A 389 14.06 -17.46 -15.58
CA HIS A 389 15.48 -17.81 -15.53
C HIS A 389 16.28 -16.83 -14.67
N VAL A 390 15.81 -15.59 -14.55
CA VAL A 390 16.49 -14.50 -13.85
C VAL A 390 15.45 -13.55 -13.25
N LEU A 391 15.68 -13.07 -12.03
CA LEU A 391 14.90 -11.97 -11.42
C LEU A 391 15.74 -10.69 -11.39
N ILE A 392 15.16 -9.60 -11.88
CA ILE A 392 15.80 -8.29 -11.92
C ILE A 392 15.01 -7.36 -10.99
N PRO A 393 15.48 -7.17 -9.74
CA PRO A 393 14.88 -6.19 -8.83
C PRO A 393 15.27 -4.76 -9.21
N MET A 394 14.49 -3.79 -8.76
CA MET A 394 14.85 -2.37 -8.93
C MET A 394 15.88 -1.90 -7.91
N HIS A 395 16.12 -2.68 -6.86
CA HIS A 395 17.15 -2.41 -5.87
C HIS A 395 18.03 -3.65 -5.66
N GLY A 396 19.33 -3.50 -5.86
CA GLY A 396 20.32 -4.57 -5.71
C GLY A 396 20.63 -5.30 -7.02
N ARG A 397 21.39 -6.40 -6.88
CA ARG A 397 21.87 -7.20 -8.01
C ARG A 397 20.78 -8.10 -8.58
N VAL A 398 20.98 -8.46 -9.84
CA VAL A 398 20.22 -9.51 -10.52
C VAL A 398 20.36 -10.83 -9.75
N ASN A 399 19.25 -11.54 -9.58
CA ASN A 399 19.21 -12.82 -8.90
C ASN A 399 19.16 -13.99 -9.90
N MET A 400 20.09 -14.92 -9.70
CA MET A 400 20.31 -16.09 -10.54
C MET A 400 19.58 -17.35 -10.07
N TRP A 401 18.82 -17.28 -8.99
CA TRP A 401 18.05 -18.40 -8.45
C TRP A 401 16.63 -17.95 -8.09
N PRO A 402 15.81 -17.61 -9.10
CA PRO A 402 14.52 -16.97 -8.90
C PRO A 402 13.58 -17.71 -7.96
N LYS A 403 13.35 -19.01 -8.17
CA LYS A 403 12.42 -19.78 -7.35
C LYS A 403 12.93 -19.87 -5.92
N HIS A 404 14.24 -20.08 -5.75
CA HIS A 404 14.86 -20.06 -4.43
C HIS A 404 14.65 -18.72 -3.71
N MET A 405 14.87 -17.58 -4.39
CA MET A 405 14.63 -16.26 -3.80
C MET A 405 13.16 -16.07 -3.40
N LEU A 406 12.22 -16.35 -4.31
CA LEU A 406 10.78 -16.21 -4.06
C LEU A 406 10.30 -17.11 -2.91
N CYS A 407 10.75 -18.37 -2.86
CA CYS A 407 10.50 -19.27 -1.74
C CYS A 407 11.06 -18.73 -0.42
N GLY A 408 12.26 -18.14 -0.45
CA GLY A 408 12.84 -17.47 0.72
C GLY A 408 11.95 -16.33 1.23
N TYR A 409 11.39 -15.51 0.35
CA TYR A 409 10.43 -14.47 0.70
C TYR A 409 9.14 -15.04 1.30
N LEU A 410 8.54 -16.05 0.68
CA LEU A 410 7.34 -16.74 1.19
C LEU A 410 7.57 -17.31 2.59
N LYS A 411 8.68 -18.04 2.77
CA LYS A 411 9.06 -18.61 4.06
C LYS A 411 9.24 -17.52 5.12
N ASN A 412 9.94 -16.43 4.80
CA ASN A 412 10.14 -15.31 5.72
C ASN A 412 8.82 -14.66 6.15
N ARG A 413 7.86 -14.50 5.23
CA ARG A 413 6.53 -13.96 5.50
C ARG A 413 5.72 -14.91 6.38
N ARG A 414 5.70 -16.21 6.09
CA ARG A 414 5.01 -17.20 6.93
C ARG A 414 5.62 -17.30 8.33
N MET A 415 6.94 -17.28 8.46
CA MET A 415 7.61 -17.24 9.77
C MET A 415 7.21 -15.99 10.57
N ARG A 416 7.01 -14.85 9.89
CA ARG A 416 6.51 -13.62 10.52
C ARG A 416 5.10 -13.81 11.07
N GLU A 417 4.21 -14.41 10.28
CA GLU A 417 2.84 -14.72 10.71
C GLU A 417 2.82 -15.65 11.92
N SER A 418 3.62 -16.71 11.91
CA SER A 418 3.76 -17.60 13.07
C SER A 418 4.24 -16.85 14.31
N SER A 419 5.19 -15.93 14.16
CA SER A 419 5.69 -15.11 15.28
C SER A 419 4.61 -14.15 15.82
N ILE A 420 3.80 -13.57 14.93
CA ILE A 420 2.68 -12.70 15.29
C ILE A 420 1.58 -13.48 16.00
N LEU A 421 1.21 -14.66 15.50
CA LEU A 421 0.24 -15.56 16.14
C LEU A 421 0.69 -15.93 17.55
N LYS A 422 1.97 -16.33 17.71
CA LYS A 422 2.56 -16.61 19.02
C LYS A 422 2.47 -15.42 19.98
N ALA A 423 2.78 -14.22 19.50
CA ALA A 423 2.64 -13.00 20.32
C ALA A 423 1.20 -12.79 20.81
N ILE A 424 0.21 -13.05 19.93
CA ILE A 424 -1.21 -12.93 20.24
C ILE A 424 -1.65 -14.01 21.25
N GLU A 425 -1.22 -15.24 21.08
CA GLU A 425 -1.47 -16.36 22.00
C GLU A 425 -0.91 -16.09 23.41
N GLU A 426 0.26 -15.45 23.49
CA GLU A 426 0.89 -15.01 24.73
C GLU A 426 0.25 -13.73 25.34
N GLY A 427 -0.81 -13.21 24.71
CA GLY A 427 -1.65 -12.15 25.27
C GLY A 427 -1.44 -10.75 24.70
N ALA A 428 -0.74 -10.59 23.57
CA ALA A 428 -0.66 -9.31 22.86
C ALA A 428 -2.05 -8.84 22.40
N LYS A 429 -2.43 -7.60 22.77
CA LYS A 429 -3.76 -7.03 22.45
C LYS A 429 -3.70 -5.86 21.46
N THR A 430 -2.53 -5.28 21.26
CA THR A 430 -2.32 -4.13 20.39
C THR A 430 -1.24 -4.41 19.34
N LEU A 431 -1.25 -3.65 18.25
CA LEU A 431 -0.14 -3.68 17.26
C LEU A 431 1.20 -3.36 17.92
N PHE A 432 1.21 -2.47 18.92
CA PHE A 432 2.42 -2.15 19.67
C PHE A 432 2.96 -3.38 20.44
N ASP A 433 2.10 -4.17 21.07
CA ASP A 433 2.50 -5.39 21.76
C ASP A 433 3.08 -6.42 20.79
N ILE A 434 2.43 -6.58 19.63
CA ILE A 434 2.90 -7.48 18.56
C ILE A 434 4.28 -7.02 18.05
N VAL A 435 4.46 -5.72 17.80
CA VAL A 435 5.75 -5.16 17.35
C VAL A 435 6.83 -5.35 18.41
N LYS A 436 6.51 -5.02 19.67
CA LYS A 436 7.43 -5.17 20.80
C LYS A 436 7.89 -6.62 20.99
N HIS A 437 7.01 -7.60 20.74
CA HIS A 437 7.36 -9.02 20.81
C HIS A 437 8.14 -9.48 19.56
N THR A 438 7.57 -9.26 18.37
CA THR A 438 8.04 -9.82 17.09
C THR A 438 9.29 -9.11 16.53
N TYR A 439 9.46 -7.82 16.82
CA TYR A 439 10.55 -6.98 16.33
C TYR A 439 11.43 -6.46 17.48
N ARG A 440 11.52 -7.22 18.59
CA ARG A 440 12.27 -6.81 19.79
C ARG A 440 13.75 -6.47 19.54
N GLU A 441 14.36 -7.14 18.56
CA GLU A 441 15.77 -6.97 18.17
C GLU A 441 15.95 -5.87 17.10
N VAL A 442 14.86 -5.33 16.56
CA VAL A 442 14.90 -4.25 15.56
C VAL A 442 14.96 -2.91 16.28
N ASP A 443 15.82 -2.01 15.78
CA ASP A 443 15.94 -0.66 16.29
C ASP A 443 14.57 0.03 16.41
N ARG A 444 14.31 0.68 17.55
CA ARG A 444 13.02 1.32 17.86
C ARG A 444 12.63 2.41 16.87
N SER A 445 13.60 3.06 16.22
CA SER A 445 13.33 4.04 15.16
C SER A 445 12.58 3.43 13.97
N LEU A 446 12.72 2.12 13.74
CA LEU A 446 12.05 1.40 12.65
C LEU A 446 10.72 0.78 13.08
N TRP A 447 10.29 0.94 14.34
CA TRP A 447 9.08 0.29 14.83
C TRP A 447 7.79 0.79 14.18
N ILE A 448 7.78 2.01 13.65
CA ILE A 448 6.63 2.51 12.86
C ILE A 448 6.47 1.69 11.57
N HIS A 449 7.56 1.45 10.85
CA HIS A 449 7.56 0.59 9.67
C HIS A 449 7.25 -0.86 10.03
N ALA A 450 7.77 -1.34 11.16
CA ALA A 450 7.45 -2.67 11.67
C ALA A 450 5.97 -2.82 12.03
N ALA A 451 5.33 -1.78 12.58
CA ALA A 451 3.90 -1.78 12.91
C ALA A 451 3.03 -1.86 11.64
N SER A 452 3.41 -1.11 10.60
CA SER A 452 2.79 -1.22 9.28
C SER A 452 2.92 -2.66 8.75
N ASN A 453 4.14 -3.20 8.70
CA ASN A 453 4.36 -4.57 8.25
C ASN A 453 3.60 -5.63 9.09
N ALA A 454 3.54 -5.46 10.41
CA ALA A 454 2.77 -6.35 11.30
C ALA A 454 1.27 -6.26 11.00
N ARG A 455 0.75 -5.06 10.70
CA ARG A 455 -0.66 -4.86 10.34
C ARG A 455 -1.05 -5.66 9.11
N LEU A 456 -0.22 -5.67 8.07
CA LEU A 456 -0.46 -6.45 6.85
C LEU A 456 -0.64 -7.95 7.12
N HIS A 457 0.25 -8.51 7.95
CA HIS A 457 0.19 -9.91 8.34
C HIS A 457 -1.04 -10.21 9.20
N VAL A 458 -1.39 -9.31 10.12
CA VAL A 458 -2.59 -9.46 10.96
C VAL A 458 -3.86 -9.43 10.10
N ASP A 459 -3.97 -8.50 9.14
CA ASP A 459 -5.11 -8.40 8.23
C ASP A 459 -5.23 -9.67 7.36
N HIS A 460 -4.11 -10.21 6.90
CA HIS A 460 -4.05 -11.47 6.14
C HIS A 460 -4.50 -12.69 6.97
N LEU A 461 -4.03 -12.80 8.21
CA LEU A 461 -4.44 -13.84 9.14
C LEU A 461 -5.92 -13.73 9.50
N ALA A 462 -6.43 -12.51 9.64
CA ALA A 462 -7.84 -12.25 9.88
C ALA A 462 -8.72 -12.71 8.71
N LEU A 463 -8.32 -12.37 7.48
CA LEU A 463 -9.03 -12.78 6.25
C LEU A 463 -9.15 -14.30 6.14
N HIS A 464 -8.13 -15.04 6.57
CA HIS A 464 -8.09 -16.51 6.56
C HIS A 464 -8.68 -17.16 7.82
N ASN A 465 -9.31 -16.40 8.72
CA ASN A 465 -9.85 -16.89 10.00
C ASN A 465 -8.81 -17.65 10.85
N LYS A 466 -7.53 -17.28 10.76
CA LYS A 466 -6.42 -17.90 11.51
C LYS A 466 -6.11 -17.20 12.84
N LEU A 467 -6.75 -16.07 13.13
CA LEU A 467 -6.63 -15.41 14.43
C LEU A 467 -7.45 -16.17 15.49
N PRO A 468 -6.96 -16.30 16.74
CA PRO A 468 -7.71 -16.92 17.83
C PRO A 468 -9.11 -16.28 17.99
N GLN A 469 -10.14 -17.03 18.39
CA GLN A 469 -11.53 -16.52 18.51
C GLN A 469 -11.69 -15.28 19.43
N ARG A 470 -10.74 -15.03 20.35
CA ARG A 470 -10.67 -13.80 21.17
C ARG A 470 -10.09 -12.57 20.45
N CYS A 471 -9.48 -12.77 19.28
CA CYS A 471 -8.81 -11.79 18.42
C CYS A 471 -9.46 -11.73 17.02
N ASN A 472 -10.79 -11.85 16.93
CA ASN A 472 -11.50 -11.46 15.73
C ASN A 472 -11.44 -9.94 15.57
N LEU A 473 -10.43 -9.45 14.85
CA LEU A 473 -10.36 -8.07 14.33
C LEU A 473 -11.47 -7.77 13.30
N SER A 474 -12.30 -8.76 12.97
CA SER A 474 -13.54 -8.65 12.18
C SER A 474 -14.82 -8.61 13.03
N ARG A 475 -14.72 -8.68 14.37
CA ARG A 475 -15.81 -8.19 15.20
C ARG A 475 -15.65 -6.68 15.33
N THR A 476 -16.69 -5.95 14.93
CA THR A 476 -17.00 -4.61 15.44
C THR A 476 -16.51 -4.50 16.87
N PRO A 477 -15.83 -3.42 17.30
CA PRO A 477 -15.21 -3.40 18.62
C PRO A 477 -16.25 -3.77 19.68
N ASP A 478 -16.16 -5.01 20.22
CA ASP A 478 -16.95 -5.42 21.38
C ASP A 478 -16.59 -4.51 22.59
N MET A 479 -15.49 -3.75 22.46
CA MET A 479 -15.13 -2.63 23.31
C MET A 479 -14.97 -1.34 22.49
N LEU A 480 -15.84 -0.37 22.72
CA LEU A 480 -15.74 1.02 22.22
C LEU A 480 -14.52 1.80 22.76
N TRP A 481 -13.77 1.18 23.67
CA TRP A 481 -12.61 1.76 24.31
C TRP A 481 -11.36 1.62 23.45
N HIS A 482 -10.70 2.75 23.19
CA HIS A 482 -9.43 2.84 22.48
C HIS A 482 -8.53 3.94 23.08
N SER A 483 -7.23 3.87 22.82
CA SER A 483 -6.25 4.89 23.25
C SER A 483 -5.84 5.89 22.18
N MET A 484 -6.50 5.86 21.00
CA MET A 484 -6.20 6.74 19.87
C MET A 484 -6.28 8.23 20.24
N SER A 485 -5.41 9.05 19.65
CA SER A 485 -5.54 10.51 19.68
C SER A 485 -6.75 10.96 18.85
N ASP A 486 -7.22 12.20 19.03
CA ASP A 486 -8.29 12.74 18.18
C ASP A 486 -7.87 12.75 16.71
N GLU A 487 -6.61 13.11 16.41
CA GLU A 487 -6.07 13.10 15.04
C GLU A 487 -6.08 11.69 14.42
N GLU A 488 -5.62 10.68 15.17
CA GLU A 488 -5.63 9.28 14.72
C GLU A 488 -7.06 8.76 14.55
N LEU A 489 -7.97 9.09 15.48
CA LEU A 489 -9.37 8.71 15.43
C LEU A 489 -10.06 9.32 14.21
N MET A 490 -9.89 10.61 13.95
CA MET A 490 -10.50 11.28 12.78
C MET A 490 -9.95 10.73 11.48
N TRP A 491 -8.62 10.49 11.41
CA TRP A 491 -7.99 9.89 10.24
C TRP A 491 -8.53 8.47 9.97
N ARG A 492 -8.61 7.59 10.98
CA ARG A 492 -9.18 6.25 10.81
C ARG A 492 -10.67 6.29 10.47
N ALA A 493 -11.44 7.14 11.12
CA ALA A 493 -12.87 7.28 10.86
C ALA A 493 -13.17 7.81 9.44
N SER A 494 -12.23 8.56 8.84
CA SER A 494 -12.33 9.04 7.46
C SER A 494 -12.03 7.98 6.39
N MET A 495 -11.58 6.79 6.79
CA MET A 495 -11.37 5.70 5.84
C MET A 495 -12.72 5.20 5.31
N ASP A 496 -12.91 5.29 4.00
CA ASP A 496 -14.10 4.80 3.32
C ASP A 496 -13.72 3.65 2.37
N PRO A 497 -14.32 2.45 2.52
CA PRO A 497 -14.13 1.36 1.58
C PRO A 497 -14.59 1.81 0.18
N ARG A 498 -13.68 1.79 -0.81
CA ARG A 498 -14.01 2.14 -2.20
C ARG A 498 -14.75 1.03 -2.95
N ILE A 499 -14.85 -0.15 -2.35
CA ILE A 499 -15.69 -1.26 -2.82
C ILE A 499 -17.03 -1.15 -2.09
N ALA A 500 -18.10 -0.89 -2.84
CA ALA A 500 -19.43 -0.63 -2.27
C ALA A 500 -20.07 -1.86 -1.62
N GLU A 501 -19.75 -3.06 -2.11
CA GLU A 501 -20.29 -4.32 -1.58
C GLU A 501 -19.21 -5.05 -0.75
N PRO A 502 -19.42 -5.18 0.57
CA PRO A 502 -18.51 -5.96 1.40
C PRO A 502 -18.62 -7.46 1.05
N PRO A 503 -17.56 -8.27 1.27
CA PRO A 503 -17.55 -9.70 0.93
C PRO A 503 -18.41 -10.57 1.88
N PHE A 504 -19.34 -9.98 2.62
CA PHE A 504 -20.20 -10.64 3.58
C PHE A 504 -21.57 -9.95 3.65
N ASN A 505 -22.61 -10.71 4.02
CA ASN A 505 -23.94 -10.14 4.25
C ASN A 505 -23.90 -9.12 5.38
N ARG A 506 -24.15 -7.86 5.03
CA ARG A 506 -24.09 -6.73 5.94
C ARG A 506 -25.49 -6.16 6.15
N THR A 507 -25.99 -6.21 7.37
CA THR A 507 -27.22 -5.51 7.76
C THR A 507 -26.89 -4.06 8.10
N PRO A 508 -27.48 -3.06 7.40
CA PRO A 508 -27.27 -1.65 7.74
C PRO A 508 -27.70 -1.34 9.16
N LYS A 509 -26.86 -0.63 9.92
CA LYS A 509 -27.19 -0.19 11.29
C LYS A 509 -27.39 1.31 11.39
N ILE A 510 -28.13 1.70 12.43
CA ILE A 510 -28.26 3.09 12.86
C ILE A 510 -27.45 3.30 14.14
N ALA A 511 -26.51 4.25 14.10
CA ALA A 511 -25.74 4.69 15.25
C ALA A 511 -26.51 5.77 16.03
N PHE A 512 -26.90 5.44 17.26
CA PHE A 512 -27.50 6.37 18.21
C PHE A 512 -26.41 6.96 19.09
N MET A 513 -26.10 8.23 18.87
CA MET A 513 -25.04 8.97 19.55
C MET A 513 -25.65 9.90 20.59
N PHE A 514 -25.45 9.59 21.87
CA PHE A 514 -25.95 10.37 22.99
C PHE A 514 -24.87 11.30 23.53
N LEU A 515 -25.16 12.60 23.48
CA LEU A 515 -24.34 13.64 24.09
C LEU A 515 -25.01 14.08 25.39
N THR A 516 -24.40 13.77 26.53
CA THR A 516 -25.02 13.97 27.83
C THR A 516 -24.09 14.65 28.82
N ARG A 517 -24.67 15.41 29.76
CA ARG A 517 -23.91 15.99 30.88
C ARG A 517 -23.66 15.00 32.03
N GLY A 518 -24.50 13.96 32.15
CA GLY A 518 -24.44 12.96 33.21
C GLY A 518 -25.25 11.70 32.85
N ARG A 519 -26.00 11.15 33.81
CA ARG A 519 -26.92 10.00 33.58
C ARG A 519 -27.94 10.31 32.49
N LEU A 520 -28.41 9.26 31.81
CA LEU A 520 -29.56 9.29 30.92
C LEU A 520 -30.85 9.11 31.74
N PRO A 521 -31.57 10.17 32.12
CA PRO A 521 -32.74 10.06 32.98
C PRO A 521 -33.89 9.30 32.30
N LEU A 522 -33.94 9.31 30.98
CA LEU A 522 -34.94 8.63 30.18
C LEU A 522 -34.46 7.28 29.64
N ALA A 523 -33.36 6.73 30.18
CA ALA A 523 -32.80 5.44 29.74
C ALA A 523 -33.85 4.30 29.72
N PRO A 524 -34.77 4.16 30.70
CA PRO A 524 -35.76 3.08 30.66
C PRO A 524 -36.70 3.14 29.44
N LEU A 525 -37.04 4.35 28.96
CA LEU A 525 -37.82 4.52 27.73
C LEU A 525 -37.02 4.08 26.50
N TRP A 526 -35.74 4.41 26.45
CA TRP A 526 -34.83 3.99 25.38
C TRP A 526 -34.57 2.48 25.40
N GLU A 527 -34.44 1.87 26.59
CA GLU A 527 -34.33 0.42 26.75
C GLU A 527 -35.57 -0.29 26.17
N MET A 528 -36.78 0.22 26.43
CA MET A 528 -38.00 -0.28 25.78
C MET A 528 -37.95 -0.11 24.25
N PHE A 529 -37.47 1.05 23.77
CA PHE A 529 -37.36 1.33 22.34
C PHE A 529 -36.40 0.38 21.60
N PHE A 530 -35.27 0.02 22.21
CA PHE A 530 -34.26 -0.83 21.58
C PHE A 530 -34.52 -2.34 21.70
N LYS A 531 -35.32 -2.76 22.68
CA LYS A 531 -35.58 -4.17 22.98
C LYS A 531 -36.05 -4.95 21.74
N GLY A 532 -35.39 -6.08 21.45
CA GLY A 532 -35.76 -6.98 20.35
C GLY A 532 -35.29 -6.55 18.97
N ASN A 533 -34.46 -5.50 18.88
CA ASN A 533 -33.90 -4.99 17.62
C ASN A 533 -32.37 -5.12 17.58
N GLU A 534 -31.82 -6.05 18.35
CA GLU A 534 -30.37 -6.27 18.45
C GLU A 534 -29.77 -6.58 17.06
N GLY A 535 -28.69 -5.88 16.72
CA GLY A 535 -28.04 -6.02 15.41
C GLY A 535 -28.45 -5.00 14.35
N LEU A 536 -29.52 -4.22 14.57
CA LEU A 536 -29.95 -3.12 13.69
C LEU A 536 -29.48 -1.72 14.14
N PHE A 537 -28.88 -1.64 15.33
CA PHE A 537 -28.40 -0.38 15.89
C PHE A 537 -27.07 -0.56 16.63
N SER A 538 -26.43 0.57 16.88
CA SER A 538 -25.26 0.73 17.76
C SER A 538 -25.47 1.97 18.62
N ILE A 539 -24.89 1.97 19.83
CA ILE A 539 -25.08 3.06 20.81
C ILE A 539 -23.71 3.60 21.21
N TYR A 540 -23.57 4.92 21.20
CA TYR A 540 -22.37 5.65 21.60
C TYR A 540 -22.75 6.73 22.60
N LEU A 541 -22.04 6.80 23.71
CA LEU A 541 -22.32 7.75 24.79
C LEU A 541 -21.09 8.62 25.05
N HIS A 542 -21.26 9.94 24.96
CA HIS A 542 -20.26 10.90 25.39
C HIS A 542 -20.79 11.64 26.62
N THR A 543 -20.23 11.34 27.79
CA THR A 543 -20.57 11.99 29.06
C THR A 543 -19.46 12.93 29.54
N SER A 544 -19.75 13.77 30.54
CA SER A 544 -18.71 14.48 31.27
C SER A 544 -17.69 13.49 31.87
N PRO A 545 -16.37 13.79 31.84
CA PRO A 545 -15.33 12.97 32.47
C PRO A 545 -15.52 12.78 33.98
N GLU A 546 -16.14 13.76 34.64
CA GLU A 546 -16.45 13.73 36.09
C GLU A 546 -17.55 12.72 36.44
N PHE A 547 -18.25 12.21 35.43
CA PHE A 547 -19.33 11.26 35.58
C PHE A 547 -18.83 9.83 35.29
N GLY A 548 -18.61 9.05 36.35
CA GLY A 548 -17.99 7.72 36.31
C GLY A 548 -18.92 6.52 36.49
N ASP A 549 -20.24 6.72 36.62
CA ASP A 549 -21.17 5.61 36.81
C ASP A 549 -21.44 4.88 35.49
N GLU A 550 -21.16 3.57 35.49
CA GLU A 550 -21.52 2.66 34.40
C GLU A 550 -22.92 2.06 34.65
N PRO A 551 -23.80 1.98 33.64
CA PRO A 551 -25.08 1.27 33.76
C PRO A 551 -24.90 -0.22 34.13
N PRO A 552 -25.95 -0.90 34.63
CA PRO A 552 -25.91 -2.35 34.85
C PRO A 552 -25.63 -3.13 33.56
N GLU A 553 -25.04 -4.33 33.65
CA GLU A 553 -24.73 -5.17 32.47
C GLU A 553 -25.95 -5.53 31.61
N SER A 554 -27.14 -5.52 32.22
CA SER A 554 -28.42 -5.75 31.53
C SER A 554 -28.89 -4.57 30.68
N SER A 555 -28.30 -3.38 30.86
CA SER A 555 -28.69 -2.18 30.13
C SER A 555 -28.06 -2.15 28.74
N VAL A 556 -28.82 -1.71 27.73
CA VAL A 556 -28.30 -1.48 26.36
C VAL A 556 -27.19 -0.42 26.31
N PHE A 557 -27.09 0.42 27.35
CA PHE A 557 -26.08 1.46 27.50
C PHE A 557 -24.78 0.97 28.18
N TYR A 558 -24.73 -0.28 28.64
CA TYR A 558 -23.53 -0.84 29.27
C TYR A 558 -22.33 -0.86 28.32
N LYS A 559 -21.19 -0.33 28.78
CA LYS A 559 -19.93 -0.20 28.03
C LYS A 559 -20.08 0.56 26.70
N ARG A 560 -21.04 1.49 26.64
CA ARG A 560 -21.28 2.33 25.45
C ARG A 560 -20.57 3.69 25.49
N LYS A 561 -19.86 3.99 26.57
CA LYS A 561 -19.10 5.24 26.74
C LYS A 561 -17.87 5.27 25.83
N ILE A 562 -17.73 6.34 25.05
CA ILE A 562 -16.53 6.58 24.23
C ILE A 562 -15.42 7.29 25.04
N PRO A 563 -14.14 7.11 24.69
CA PRO A 563 -13.04 7.80 25.36
C PRO A 563 -13.16 9.33 25.26
N SER A 564 -13.09 10.03 26.41
CA SER A 564 -13.12 11.51 26.48
C SER A 564 -11.85 12.04 27.17
N LYS A 565 -11.13 13.00 26.56
CA LYS A 565 -9.97 13.68 27.19
C LYS A 565 -10.38 14.90 28.01
N TRP A 566 -9.58 15.22 29.03
CA TRP A 566 -9.70 16.44 29.84
C TRP A 566 -8.89 17.59 29.21
N GLY A 567 -9.51 18.78 29.10
CA GLY A 567 -8.86 20.00 28.58
C GLY A 567 -9.56 20.60 27.34
N LYS A 568 -10.17 21.78 27.49
CA LYS A 568 -10.75 22.64 26.43
C LYS A 568 -11.53 21.95 25.29
N ALA A 569 -12.30 20.90 25.55
CA ALA A 569 -13.18 20.33 24.51
C ALA A 569 -14.39 21.26 24.27
N SER A 570 -14.54 21.74 23.04
CA SER A 570 -15.77 22.41 22.61
C SER A 570 -16.89 21.37 22.38
N MET A 571 -18.16 21.81 22.36
CA MET A 571 -19.30 20.92 22.10
C MET A 571 -19.16 20.17 20.75
N ILE A 572 -18.67 20.86 19.71
CA ILE A 572 -18.41 20.28 18.39
C ILE A 572 -17.35 19.16 18.46
N ASP A 573 -16.36 19.27 19.33
CA ASP A 573 -15.34 18.22 19.45
C ASP A 573 -15.94 16.93 20.01
N ALA A 574 -16.86 17.04 20.96
CA ALA A 574 -17.60 15.89 21.47
C ALA A 574 -18.48 15.25 20.38
N GLU A 575 -19.16 16.07 19.57
CA GLU A 575 -19.99 15.61 18.46
C GLU A 575 -19.17 14.92 17.36
N ARG A 576 -18.05 15.52 16.95
CA ARG A 576 -17.13 14.91 15.98
C ARG A 576 -16.53 13.61 16.52
N ARG A 577 -16.18 13.54 17.81
CA ARG A 577 -15.67 12.30 18.44
C ARG A 577 -16.72 11.19 18.46
N LEU A 578 -17.98 11.51 18.78
CA LEU A 578 -19.10 10.58 18.70
C LEU A 578 -19.24 10.04 17.28
N LEU A 579 -19.25 10.93 16.29
CA LEU A 579 -19.38 10.57 14.88
C LEU A 579 -18.22 9.71 14.40
N ALA A 580 -16.98 10.08 14.77
CA ALA A 580 -15.79 9.33 14.40
C ALA A 580 -15.77 7.92 15.02
N ASN A 581 -16.11 7.79 16.30
CA ASN A 581 -16.26 6.48 16.95
C ASN A 581 -17.34 5.63 16.28
N ALA A 582 -18.45 6.24 15.89
CA ALA A 582 -19.52 5.55 15.20
C ALA A 582 -19.14 5.08 13.79
N LEU A 583 -18.30 5.84 13.08
CA LEU A 583 -17.83 5.52 11.73
C LEU A 583 -16.87 4.32 11.68
N LEU A 584 -16.18 4.03 12.80
CA LEU A 584 -15.30 2.86 12.93
C LEU A 584 -16.07 1.54 12.81
N ASP A 585 -17.33 1.51 13.25
CA ASP A 585 -18.21 0.40 12.89
C ASP A 585 -18.69 0.63 11.46
N PHE A 586 -18.02 -0.06 10.54
CA PHE A 586 -18.34 0.02 9.13
C PHE A 586 -19.79 -0.38 8.87
N THR A 587 -20.50 -1.08 9.78
CA THR A 587 -21.91 -1.48 9.63
C THR A 587 -22.91 -0.35 9.78
N ASN A 588 -22.51 0.77 10.39
CA ASN A 588 -23.35 1.95 10.54
C ASN A 588 -23.47 2.74 9.23
N GLU A 589 -24.72 2.93 8.80
CA GLU A 589 -25.07 3.73 7.60
C GLU A 589 -25.72 5.08 7.95
N ARG A 590 -26.31 5.18 9.15
CA ARG A 590 -27.05 6.34 9.63
C ARG A 590 -26.56 6.73 11.01
N PHE A 591 -26.43 8.02 11.27
CA PHE A 591 -25.83 8.56 12.48
C PHE A 591 -26.76 9.61 13.07
N ILE A 592 -27.30 9.37 14.26
CA ILE A 592 -28.26 10.26 14.92
C ILE A 592 -27.64 10.84 16.17
N LEU A 593 -27.62 12.17 16.29
CA LEU A 593 -27.19 12.85 17.51
C LEU A 593 -28.40 13.20 18.40
N LEU A 594 -28.35 12.75 19.65
CA LEU A 594 -29.42 12.91 20.65
C LEU A 594 -28.88 13.48 21.96
N SER A 595 -29.75 14.19 22.67
CA SER A 595 -29.49 14.68 24.04
C SER A 595 -30.07 13.73 25.08
N GLU A 596 -29.69 13.91 26.36
CA GLU A 596 -30.31 13.20 27.48
C GLU A 596 -31.81 13.47 27.68
N SER A 597 -32.33 14.52 27.03
CA SER A 597 -33.72 14.99 27.10
C SER A 597 -34.55 14.70 25.85
N CYS A 598 -34.02 13.90 24.92
CA CYS A 598 -34.73 13.47 23.72
C CYS A 598 -35.55 12.20 23.98
N ILE A 599 -36.69 12.08 23.29
CA ILE A 599 -37.52 10.88 23.26
C ILE A 599 -37.81 10.45 21.82
N PRO A 600 -37.95 9.15 21.53
CA PRO A 600 -38.53 8.67 20.28
C PRO A 600 -40.05 8.88 20.29
N ILE A 601 -40.61 9.29 19.15
CA ILE A 601 -42.08 9.47 18.98
C ILE A 601 -42.70 8.45 18.01
N PHE A 602 -41.87 7.59 17.41
CA PHE A 602 -42.26 6.44 16.62
C PHE A 602 -41.47 5.21 17.07
N ASN A 603 -41.99 4.02 16.75
CA ASN A 603 -41.34 2.77 17.11
C ASN A 603 -40.04 2.53 16.32
N PHE A 604 -39.22 1.59 16.79
CA PHE A 604 -37.90 1.34 16.21
C PHE A 604 -37.98 1.00 14.72
N SER A 605 -38.85 0.07 14.32
CA SER A 605 -38.99 -0.37 12.93
C SER A 605 -39.40 0.78 12.00
N THR A 606 -40.27 1.70 12.46
CA THR A 606 -40.66 2.88 11.69
C THR A 606 -39.48 3.82 11.49
N ILE A 607 -38.75 4.14 12.56
CA ILE A 607 -37.57 5.01 12.50
C ILE A 607 -36.47 4.38 11.64
N TYR A 608 -36.25 3.07 11.79
CA TYR A 608 -35.25 2.32 11.05
C TYR A 608 -35.53 2.37 9.55
N ASN A 609 -36.74 1.98 9.14
CA ASN A 609 -37.14 1.97 7.73
C ASN A 609 -37.16 3.38 7.14
N TYR A 610 -37.58 4.39 7.92
CA TYR A 610 -37.58 5.78 7.47
C TYR A 610 -36.17 6.31 7.19
N LEU A 611 -35.20 5.97 8.04
CA LEU A 611 -33.84 6.49 7.87
C LEU A 611 -33.05 5.69 6.84
N ILE A 612 -33.10 4.36 6.89
CA ILE A 612 -32.37 3.51 5.94
C ILE A 612 -32.82 3.77 4.49
N ASN A 613 -34.13 3.95 4.26
CA ASN A 613 -34.68 4.19 2.92
C ASN A 613 -34.69 5.68 2.50
N SER A 614 -34.13 6.59 3.30
CA SER A 614 -34.04 8.01 2.94
C SER A 614 -32.92 8.24 1.91
N ASN A 615 -33.14 9.07 0.90
CA ASN A 615 -32.04 9.47 0.00
C ASN A 615 -31.20 10.63 0.55
N GLN A 616 -31.69 11.30 1.59
CA GLN A 616 -31.07 12.50 2.16
C GLN A 616 -30.74 12.31 3.65
N SER A 617 -29.87 13.17 4.14
CA SER A 617 -29.59 13.38 5.56
C SER A 617 -30.51 14.48 6.12
N PHE A 618 -30.75 14.46 7.42
CA PHE A 618 -31.62 15.42 8.11
C PHE A 618 -30.82 16.37 8.99
N LEU A 619 -30.21 17.37 8.35
CA LEU A 619 -29.53 18.48 8.99
C LEU A 619 -30.15 19.81 8.56
N SER A 620 -30.64 20.58 9.52
CA SER A 620 -31.23 21.91 9.26
C SER A 620 -30.14 22.91 8.92
N ALA A 621 -30.24 23.58 7.77
CA ALA A 621 -29.33 24.65 7.37
C ALA A 621 -30.11 25.78 6.68
N PHE A 622 -30.08 26.98 7.26
CA PHE A 622 -30.75 28.16 6.72
C PHE A 622 -29.92 29.41 6.95
N ASP A 623 -30.17 30.44 6.16
CA ASP A 623 -29.56 31.75 6.31
C ASP A 623 -30.50 32.65 7.12
N ASP A 624 -30.02 33.11 8.29
CA ASP A 624 -30.80 33.94 9.21
C ASP A 624 -30.24 35.36 9.22
N PRO A 625 -30.95 36.35 8.64
CA PRO A 625 -30.45 37.72 8.53
C PRO A 625 -30.42 38.46 9.87
N ARG A 626 -31.01 37.91 10.94
CA ARG A 626 -31.08 38.56 12.25
C ARG A 626 -29.73 38.56 12.97
N ARG A 627 -29.64 39.32 14.07
CA ARG A 627 -28.44 39.40 14.93
C ARG A 627 -27.99 38.04 15.46
N ILE A 628 -28.93 37.11 15.68
CA ILE A 628 -28.67 35.75 16.17
C ILE A 628 -28.22 34.76 15.07
N GLY A 629 -28.16 35.21 13.82
CA GLY A 629 -27.69 34.45 12.65
C GLY A 629 -26.44 35.09 12.05
N ARG A 630 -26.60 35.86 10.97
CA ARG A 630 -25.51 36.62 10.31
C ARG A 630 -24.79 37.58 11.25
N GLY A 631 -25.47 38.12 12.27
CA GLY A 631 -24.82 38.98 13.27
C GLY A 631 -23.77 38.29 14.16
N ARG A 632 -23.70 36.95 14.12
CA ARG A 632 -22.69 36.16 14.84
C ARG A 632 -21.47 35.81 13.97
N TYR A 633 -21.47 36.16 12.69
CA TYR A 633 -20.37 35.90 11.77
C TYR A 633 -19.14 36.77 12.08
N ASN A 634 -17.95 36.16 12.11
CA ASN A 634 -16.69 36.86 12.28
C ASN A 634 -16.04 37.12 10.92
N LYS A 635 -15.81 38.40 10.58
CA LYS A 635 -15.20 38.79 9.28
C LYS A 635 -13.82 38.18 9.03
N ARG A 636 -13.09 37.79 10.09
CA ARG A 636 -11.78 37.12 9.99
C ARG A 636 -11.85 35.69 9.45
N MET A 637 -13.05 35.10 9.34
CA MET A 637 -13.25 33.79 8.74
C MET A 637 -13.18 33.83 7.20
N GLY A 638 -13.28 35.03 6.60
CA GLY A 638 -13.09 35.23 5.17
C GLY A 638 -11.59 35.24 4.78
N PRO A 639 -11.25 34.88 3.53
CA PRO A 639 -12.16 34.58 2.42
C PRO A 639 -12.69 33.14 2.41
N THR A 640 -12.14 32.23 3.21
CA THR A 640 -12.47 30.80 3.15
C THR A 640 -13.92 30.48 3.52
N ILE A 641 -14.46 31.17 4.53
CA ILE A 641 -15.89 31.15 4.87
C ILE A 641 -16.37 32.59 4.74
N ALA A 642 -17.04 32.91 3.65
CA ALA A 642 -17.61 34.24 3.43
C ALA A 642 -18.98 34.36 4.13
N LEU A 643 -19.46 35.59 4.32
CA LEU A 643 -20.77 35.83 4.93
C LEU A 643 -21.92 35.15 4.18
N HIS A 644 -21.83 35.02 2.85
CA HIS A 644 -22.87 34.34 2.05
C HIS A 644 -22.85 32.82 2.22
N ASP A 645 -21.77 32.24 2.73
CA ASP A 645 -21.67 30.82 3.09
C ASP A 645 -22.26 30.54 4.48
N TRP A 646 -22.34 31.55 5.34
CA TRP A 646 -22.72 31.40 6.74
C TRP A 646 -24.14 30.86 6.89
N ARG A 647 -24.30 29.76 7.61
CA ARG A 647 -25.61 29.15 7.88
C ARG A 647 -25.83 28.93 9.36
N LYS A 648 -27.09 28.86 9.74
CA LYS A 648 -27.58 28.51 11.07
C LYS A 648 -28.43 27.24 10.98
N GLY A 649 -28.42 26.44 12.03
CA GLY A 649 -29.16 25.19 12.09
C GLY A 649 -29.40 24.70 13.51
N SER A 650 -30.09 23.56 13.59
CA SER A 650 -30.22 22.79 14.83
C SER A 650 -28.90 22.05 15.09
N GLN A 651 -28.47 22.02 16.34
CA GLN A 651 -27.39 21.15 16.82
C GLN A 651 -27.71 19.66 16.59
N TRP A 652 -28.99 19.27 16.72
CA TRP A 652 -29.43 17.88 16.61
C TRP A 652 -29.70 17.51 15.15
N PHE A 653 -28.98 16.51 14.66
CA PHE A 653 -29.01 16.08 13.26
C PHE A 653 -29.09 14.55 13.12
N GLU A 654 -29.49 14.14 11.93
CA GLU A 654 -29.14 12.83 11.38
C GLU A 654 -28.29 13.02 10.12
N ALA A 655 -27.31 12.13 9.95
CA ALA A 655 -26.45 12.09 8.78
C ALA A 655 -26.38 10.66 8.22
N ASN A 656 -26.39 10.54 6.89
CA ASN A 656 -25.93 9.32 6.24
C ASN A 656 -24.40 9.19 6.31
N ARG A 657 -23.88 8.01 6.00
CA ARG A 657 -22.44 7.73 6.04
C ARG A 657 -21.60 8.70 5.22
N LYS A 658 -22.05 9.05 4.00
CA LYS A 658 -21.33 10.00 3.12
C LYS A 658 -21.18 11.38 3.77
N LEU A 659 -22.25 11.91 4.37
CA LEU A 659 -22.22 13.18 5.07
C LEU A 659 -21.38 13.09 6.35
N ALA A 660 -21.48 11.99 7.07
CA ALA A 660 -20.69 11.75 8.28
C ALA A 660 -19.19 11.75 7.98
N LEU A 661 -18.77 11.08 6.91
CA LEU A 661 -17.39 11.08 6.42
C LEU A 661 -16.90 12.49 6.08
N ALA A 662 -17.69 13.27 5.35
CA ALA A 662 -17.36 14.66 5.01
C ALA A 662 -17.16 15.54 6.25
N ILE A 663 -17.92 15.30 7.33
CA ILE A 663 -17.80 16.03 8.60
C ILE A 663 -16.50 15.67 9.33
N VAL A 664 -16.14 14.38 9.42
CA VAL A 664 -14.92 13.97 10.14
C VAL A 664 -13.66 14.30 9.37
N SER A 665 -13.70 14.23 8.03
CA SER A 665 -12.57 14.55 7.15
C SER A 665 -12.35 16.06 6.95
N ASP A 666 -13.16 16.93 7.57
CA ASP A 666 -12.99 18.38 7.43
C ASP A 666 -11.72 18.87 8.14
N VAL A 667 -10.72 19.20 7.31
CA VAL A 667 -9.46 19.83 7.71
C VAL A 667 -9.38 21.29 7.24
N THR A 668 -10.42 21.80 6.57
CA THR A 668 -10.41 23.13 5.94
C THR A 668 -11.23 24.14 6.74
N TYR A 669 -12.47 23.81 7.10
CA TYR A 669 -13.40 24.76 7.71
C TYR A 669 -13.39 24.69 9.24
N TYR A 670 -13.30 23.48 9.79
CA TYR A 670 -13.24 23.27 11.24
C TYR A 670 -12.16 24.09 11.94
N PRO A 671 -10.88 24.13 11.48
CA PRO A 671 -9.85 24.95 12.12
C PRO A 671 -10.24 26.44 12.16
N ILE A 672 -10.91 26.95 11.11
CA ILE A 672 -11.37 28.34 11.04
C ILE A 672 -12.47 28.61 12.07
N PHE A 673 -13.43 27.69 12.20
CA PHE A 673 -14.43 27.77 13.27
C PHE A 673 -13.78 27.73 14.65
N ARG A 674 -12.90 26.76 14.89
CA ARG A 674 -12.17 26.60 16.16
C ARG A 674 -11.42 27.86 16.57
N ASP A 675 -10.76 28.51 15.61
CA ASP A 675 -9.85 29.62 15.88
C ASP A 675 -10.56 31.00 15.90
N TYR A 676 -11.68 31.17 15.18
CA TYR A 676 -12.35 32.48 15.00
C TYR A 676 -13.81 32.56 15.47
N CYS A 677 -14.50 31.44 15.71
CA CYS A 677 -15.87 31.43 16.27
C CYS A 677 -15.82 31.55 17.80
N VAL A 678 -15.51 32.75 18.25
CA VAL A 678 -15.59 33.15 19.66
C VAL A 678 -16.90 33.90 19.94
N PRO A 679 -17.41 33.94 21.19
CA PRO A 679 -18.64 34.67 21.52
C PRO A 679 -18.66 36.07 20.89
N PRO A 680 -19.76 36.47 20.21
CA PRO A 680 -21.12 35.90 20.27
C PRO A 680 -21.40 34.71 19.32
N CYS A 681 -20.37 34.14 18.68
CA CYS A 681 -20.49 32.97 17.82
C CYS A 681 -20.68 31.67 18.62
N TYR A 682 -21.56 30.78 18.14
CA TYR A 682 -21.82 29.46 18.71
C TYR A 682 -21.54 28.39 17.64
N MET A 683 -20.48 27.60 17.83
CA MET A 683 -20.05 26.64 16.82
C MET A 683 -21.09 25.53 16.58
N ASP A 684 -21.77 25.08 17.63
CA ASP A 684 -22.82 24.05 17.62
C ASP A 684 -24.06 24.41 16.79
N GLU A 685 -24.32 25.70 16.55
CA GLU A 685 -25.44 26.15 15.71
C GLU A 685 -25.01 26.51 14.27
N HIS A 686 -23.70 26.63 14.01
CA HIS A 686 -23.21 27.26 12.77
C HIS A 686 -22.21 26.41 11.97
N TYR A 687 -21.40 25.57 12.61
CA TYR A 687 -20.35 24.81 11.94
C TYR A 687 -20.91 23.79 10.94
N PHE A 688 -21.67 22.77 11.40
CA PHE A 688 -22.22 21.77 10.48
C PHE A 688 -23.15 22.36 9.42
N PRO A 689 -24.08 23.28 9.73
CA PRO A 689 -24.93 23.89 8.70
C PRO A 689 -24.13 24.60 7.60
N THR A 690 -23.04 25.29 7.96
CA THR A 690 -22.16 25.98 7.02
C THR A 690 -21.35 24.97 6.19
N LEU A 691 -20.75 23.98 6.85
CA LEU A 691 -19.96 22.92 6.19
C LEU A 691 -20.79 22.16 5.16
N VAL A 692 -21.96 21.65 5.58
CA VAL A 692 -22.83 20.84 4.71
C VAL A 692 -23.33 21.66 3.53
N THR A 693 -23.66 22.94 3.72
CA THR A 693 -24.08 23.80 2.61
C THR A 693 -22.94 24.06 1.61
N LYS A 694 -21.70 24.17 2.08
CA LYS A 694 -20.54 24.38 1.18
C LYS A 694 -20.10 23.12 0.44
N VAL A 695 -20.14 21.95 1.10
CA VAL A 695 -19.48 20.73 0.60
C VAL A 695 -20.48 19.67 0.13
N CYS A 696 -21.67 19.60 0.72
CA CYS A 696 -22.61 18.48 0.55
C CYS A 696 -24.08 18.94 0.46
N SER A 697 -24.35 20.06 -0.24
CA SER A 697 -25.69 20.67 -0.28
C SER A 697 -26.77 19.75 -0.87
N ASN A 698 -26.39 18.83 -1.76
CA ASN A 698 -27.27 17.83 -2.36
C ASN A 698 -27.61 16.64 -1.44
N LEU A 699 -26.85 16.43 -0.36
CA LEU A 699 -27.03 15.29 0.55
C LEU A 699 -27.97 15.59 1.72
N THR A 700 -28.45 16.82 1.87
CA THR A 700 -29.30 17.23 2.99
C THR A 700 -30.69 17.65 2.53
N SER A 701 -31.68 17.40 3.39
CA SER A 701 -33.07 17.85 3.26
C SER A 701 -33.29 19.27 3.81
N ASN A 702 -32.26 19.91 4.37
CA ASN A 702 -32.32 21.21 5.06
C ASN A 702 -33.35 21.27 6.20
N ARG A 703 -33.67 20.12 6.81
CA ARG A 703 -34.57 20.02 7.98
C ARG A 703 -33.99 19.08 9.03
N THR A 704 -34.49 19.18 10.25
CA THR A 704 -34.15 18.26 11.36
C THR A 704 -35.27 17.24 11.60
N ILE A 705 -34.91 16.05 12.06
CA ILE A 705 -35.85 15.03 12.56
C ILE A 705 -36.18 15.20 14.05
N THR A 706 -35.60 16.18 14.74
CA THR A 706 -35.83 16.42 16.17
C THR A 706 -36.72 17.64 16.35
N TRP A 707 -37.95 17.43 16.80
CA TRP A 707 -38.87 18.51 17.11
C TRP A 707 -38.47 19.24 18.40
N THR A 708 -38.53 20.57 18.38
CA THR A 708 -38.32 21.44 19.54
C THR A 708 -39.31 22.60 19.49
N ASP A 709 -39.87 22.95 20.65
CA ASP A 709 -40.76 24.12 20.77
C ASP A 709 -39.96 25.37 21.15
N TRP A 710 -40.06 26.39 20.30
CA TRP A 710 -39.43 27.71 20.48
C TRP A 710 -40.46 28.84 20.63
N SER A 711 -41.75 28.52 20.77
CA SER A 711 -42.84 29.50 20.87
C SER A 711 -42.68 30.46 22.07
N GLY A 712 -42.00 30.04 23.13
CA GLY A 712 -41.72 30.86 24.32
C GLY A 712 -40.70 32.00 24.13
N GLY A 713 -40.04 32.12 22.97
CA GLY A 713 -39.26 33.31 22.61
C GLY A 713 -37.91 33.54 23.33
N GLY A 714 -37.28 32.48 23.87
CA GLY A 714 -36.00 32.57 24.60
C GLY A 714 -34.77 31.99 23.87
N SER A 715 -33.63 31.99 24.56
CA SER A 715 -32.36 31.39 24.08
C SER A 715 -32.31 29.86 24.21
N HIS A 716 -33.35 29.25 24.79
CA HIS A 716 -33.50 27.82 24.96
C HIS A 716 -34.94 27.39 24.63
N PRO A 717 -35.16 26.18 24.08
CA PRO A 717 -36.50 25.70 23.79
C PRO A 717 -37.28 25.39 25.07
N THR A 718 -38.61 25.37 24.96
CA THR A 718 -39.53 25.02 26.03
C THR A 718 -39.18 23.64 26.61
N MET A 719 -39.23 23.52 27.94
CA MET A 719 -38.98 22.26 28.65
C MET A 719 -40.29 21.67 29.14
N PHE A 720 -40.62 20.47 28.67
CA PHE A 720 -41.83 19.74 29.03
C PHE A 720 -41.64 18.97 30.34
N ARG A 721 -42.64 19.06 31.23
CA ARG A 721 -42.73 18.36 32.51
C ARG A 721 -43.83 17.31 32.48
N ALA A 722 -43.94 16.52 33.54
CA ALA A 722 -44.90 15.42 33.66
C ALA A 722 -46.34 15.77 33.21
N ASN A 723 -46.85 16.95 33.59
CA ASN A 723 -48.22 17.38 33.29
C ASN A 723 -48.43 17.79 31.81
N ASP A 724 -47.36 18.04 31.08
CA ASP A 724 -47.40 18.45 29.67
C ASP A 724 -47.43 17.22 28.73
N VAL A 725 -47.20 16.02 29.25
CA VAL A 725 -47.12 14.78 28.47
C VAL A 725 -48.49 14.12 28.41
N SER A 726 -49.13 14.19 27.24
CA SER A 726 -50.37 13.46 26.93
C SER A 726 -50.29 12.78 25.56
N GLU A 727 -51.20 11.85 25.28
CA GLU A 727 -51.28 11.20 23.96
C GLU A 727 -51.62 12.21 22.85
N GLU A 728 -52.52 13.15 23.13
CA GLU A 728 -52.93 14.21 22.21
C GLU A 728 -51.73 15.08 21.84
N PHE A 729 -50.93 15.46 22.84
CA PHE A 729 -49.70 16.22 22.62
C PHE A 729 -48.70 15.46 21.75
N LEU A 730 -48.43 14.18 22.05
CA LEU A 730 -47.47 13.40 21.26
C LEU A 730 -47.97 13.09 19.84
N ASN A 731 -49.27 12.87 19.65
CA ASN A 731 -49.87 12.72 18.32
C ASN A 731 -49.84 14.02 17.52
N MET A 732 -50.00 15.17 18.17
CA MET A 732 -49.79 16.47 17.56
C MET A 732 -48.37 16.59 17.00
N VAL A 733 -47.35 16.25 17.79
CA VAL A 733 -45.95 16.29 17.33
C VAL A 733 -45.68 15.31 16.18
N ARG A 734 -46.35 14.15 16.16
CA ARG A 734 -46.18 13.10 15.13
C ARG A 734 -46.80 13.42 13.78
N PHE A 735 -47.96 14.09 13.76
CA PHE A 735 -48.80 14.12 12.55
C PHE A 735 -49.31 15.51 12.15
N GLN A 736 -49.13 16.55 12.96
CA GLN A 736 -49.66 17.89 12.62
C GLN A 736 -48.80 18.64 11.58
N PHE A 737 -47.55 18.23 11.39
CA PHE A 737 -46.60 18.91 10.51
C PHE A 737 -46.51 18.17 9.17
N ASN A 738 -46.49 18.95 8.08
CA ASN A 738 -46.26 18.43 6.73
C ASN A 738 -44.86 18.82 6.25
N CYS A 739 -44.18 17.90 5.59
CA CYS A 739 -42.84 18.09 5.05
C CYS A 739 -42.61 17.18 3.85
N THR A 740 -41.45 17.34 3.23
CA THR A 740 -41.02 16.48 2.12
C THR A 740 -40.13 15.35 2.63
N TYR A 741 -40.39 14.14 2.14
CA TYR A 741 -39.58 12.94 2.35
C TYR A 741 -39.42 12.22 1.01
N ASN A 742 -38.18 11.98 0.57
CA ASN A 742 -37.87 11.39 -0.74
C ASN A 742 -38.57 12.05 -1.95
N GLY A 743 -38.87 13.35 -1.85
CA GLY A 743 -39.57 14.12 -2.89
C GLY A 743 -41.10 14.13 -2.77
N GLU A 744 -41.67 13.36 -1.85
CA GLU A 744 -43.12 13.26 -1.63
C GLU A 744 -43.56 13.96 -0.34
N PHE A 745 -44.83 14.36 -0.27
CA PHE A 745 -45.42 14.91 0.95
C PHE A 745 -45.61 13.81 1.99
N SER A 746 -45.15 14.08 3.21
CA SER A 746 -45.29 13.19 4.35
C SER A 746 -45.70 13.98 5.59
N SER A 747 -46.54 13.35 6.42
CA SER A 747 -46.89 13.84 7.75
C SER A 747 -45.85 13.44 8.81
N VAL A 748 -44.90 12.55 8.47
CA VAL A 748 -43.86 12.08 9.39
C VAL A 748 -42.62 12.96 9.23
N CYS A 749 -42.62 14.09 9.93
CA CYS A 749 -41.55 15.10 9.81
C CYS A 749 -40.49 15.00 10.90
N HIS A 750 -40.88 14.56 12.08
CA HIS A 750 -39.99 14.42 13.21
C HIS A 750 -40.05 12.98 13.71
N LEU A 751 -38.90 12.42 14.06
CA LEU A 751 -38.76 11.08 14.62
C LEU A 751 -38.48 11.14 16.13
N PHE A 752 -37.98 12.28 16.59
CA PHE A 752 -37.65 12.54 17.98
C PHE A 752 -38.23 13.87 18.44
N ALA A 753 -38.42 14.02 19.75
CA ALA A 753 -38.86 15.27 20.36
C ALA A 753 -37.96 15.65 21.54
N ARG A 754 -37.79 16.96 21.76
CA ARG A 754 -36.98 17.57 22.82
C ARG A 754 -37.69 18.86 23.30
N LYS A 755 -37.67 19.28 24.56
CA LYS A 755 -36.77 18.96 25.69
C LYS A 755 -37.55 18.45 26.90
N PHE A 756 -37.49 17.16 27.20
CA PHE A 756 -38.25 16.54 28.27
C PHE A 756 -37.47 16.50 29.59
N HIS A 757 -38.11 16.95 30.68
CA HIS A 757 -37.52 16.91 32.02
C HIS A 757 -37.55 15.47 32.59
N PRO A 758 -36.60 15.05 33.45
CA PRO A 758 -36.58 13.70 34.02
C PRO A 758 -37.90 13.19 34.64
N ASN A 759 -38.70 14.10 35.21
CA ASN A 759 -40.01 13.76 35.80
C ASN A 759 -41.08 13.32 34.77
N THR A 760 -40.81 13.46 33.47
CA THR A 760 -41.69 12.97 32.40
C THR A 760 -41.62 11.45 32.21
N LEU A 761 -40.61 10.78 32.78
CA LEU A 761 -40.39 9.35 32.58
C LEU A 761 -41.63 8.50 32.90
N GLN A 762 -42.27 8.72 34.04
CA GLN A 762 -43.42 7.90 34.45
C GLN A 762 -44.63 8.06 33.51
N PRO A 763 -45.09 9.29 33.17
CA PRO A 763 -46.10 9.48 32.12
C PRO A 763 -45.71 8.86 30.78
N LEU A 764 -44.44 9.02 30.36
CA LEU A 764 -43.96 8.48 29.10
C LEU A 764 -43.97 6.94 29.07
N LEU A 765 -43.57 6.28 30.16
CA LEU A 765 -43.64 4.81 30.27
C LEU A 765 -45.09 4.30 30.24
N GLY A 766 -46.05 5.07 30.76
CA GLY A 766 -47.47 4.75 30.65
C GLY A 766 -48.03 4.84 29.22
N ILE A 767 -47.55 5.80 28.43
CA ILE A 767 -48.03 6.06 27.06
C ILE A 767 -47.25 5.25 26.01
N ALA A 768 -45.96 4.98 26.26
CA ALA A 768 -45.04 4.33 25.32
C ALA A 768 -45.56 3.01 24.72
N PRO A 769 -46.19 2.09 25.48
CA PRO A 769 -46.74 0.87 24.90
C PRO A 769 -47.75 1.12 23.78
N LYS A 770 -48.64 2.09 23.96
CA LYS A 770 -49.61 2.48 22.94
C LYS A 770 -48.96 3.29 21.81
N LEU A 771 -48.09 4.24 22.16
CA LEU A 771 -47.46 5.16 21.21
C LEU A 771 -46.49 4.48 20.24
N LEU A 772 -45.66 3.59 20.78
CA LEU A 772 -44.59 2.87 20.09
C LEU A 772 -45.06 1.47 19.65
N GLY A 773 -46.34 1.13 19.84
CA GLY A 773 -46.90 -0.15 19.39
C GLY A 773 -46.33 -1.37 20.11
N PHE A 774 -45.98 -1.22 21.39
CA PHE A 774 -45.65 -2.33 22.29
C PHE A 774 -46.90 -2.79 23.06
N ASN A 775 -47.99 -3.11 22.38
CA ASN A 775 -49.16 -3.79 22.96
C ASN A 775 -49.51 -4.95 22.02
N SER A 776 -49.74 -6.18 22.45
CA SER A 776 -49.89 -6.79 23.77
C SER A 776 -49.58 -8.27 23.62
#